data_AF-A0A9P5IES1-F1
#
_entry.id   AF-A0A9P5IES1-F1
#
_cell.length_a   1.000
_cell.length_b   1.000
_cell.length_c   1.000
_cell.angle_alpha   90.00
_cell.angle_beta   90.00
_cell.angle_gamma   90.00
#
_symmetry.space_group_name_H-M   'P 1'
#
loop_
_entity.id
_entity.type
_entity.pdbx_description
1 polymer ?
#
loop_
_entity_poly.entity_id
_entity_poly.type
_entity_poly.pdbx_seq_one_letter_code
_entity_poly.pdbx_strand_id
1 'polypeptide(L)'
;MALDPPAGYESQHRMYEGKRGFLTFPPFHGAYLCCHLFNAVPFGTVIISPTSGAIPSAKGLVDGLKKTPADIAFIVPNCAFDRGDWKYVEFHPDTGAELRPVIDNTHELTMLSDPELSKQQPTFTMFPQATEYASRDLFTPHPIKPNLWKWLARADDVIVFLNGEKTNPISMEQHIVARNREVQAALVMGAQRFQASLLIDPINGDINTSTTERAALLEKIWPSVEEANQKCPAHAKVAKTHIFFTNPIKRILIAGKGTVQRAGTLQLYREELDALYADADSMTAEKDGEISSNIDIGDLSAVSEFMREAVVNITSWSNLDVNEDFFARGMDSLQALTVVRKLRHGLRITSIASSTLYTDPSITQLASAVVKFSKDEVSIHGQKTASQLRDSMLKEFRSRIDLLILSPPTSHRKVDTNHEIVVLTGSTGTLGSHILGSLLLNPRVAHIYCLNRSPSGKSLRESRSQFADTADTRVTFLTTDLSKPQLGLRSKNYSNLLRATRIIHNAWPVNFNLSLSSFRPSIEGLINLITLAVSSAGGRLFFVSSISSVMGYRSSSGTTPEDIIHPSTDIIESIVAPNGYAESKYISELLISYASEQLSSYGYEFSLARVDQIAGPVRAKGMWNKTEWFPSLILSSIHVGCIPSSLGSSLGGIEWVPVDLLADMIADLALADNVQNEGRPVQVFRPLNPNPKTWEDIREELVIDLSSISGKSIRIVPLDVWIAKVRHDVELKAGPGATLKEGELDEILENNSAVKLLEFYEDVLGYGRDQEGK
;
A
#
# COMPACT_ATOMS: atom_id res chain seq x y z
N MET A 1 -40.44 26.77 23.43
CA MET A 1 -41.36 25.70 22.99
C MET A 1 -40.50 24.66 22.32
N ALA A 2 -40.20 23.55 23.00
CA ALA A 2 -39.66 22.38 22.34
C ALA A 2 -40.76 21.75 21.50
N LEU A 3 -40.40 21.30 20.30
CA LEU A 3 -41.28 20.46 19.50
C LEU A 3 -41.42 19.10 20.19
N ASP A 4 -42.63 18.54 20.19
CA ASP A 4 -42.83 17.18 20.66
C ASP A 4 -41.99 16.20 19.81
N PRO A 5 -41.35 15.19 20.41
CA PRO A 5 -40.59 14.22 19.65
C PRO A 5 -41.51 13.40 18.76
N PRO A 6 -41.01 12.87 17.62
CA PRO A 6 -41.76 11.93 16.79
C PRO A 6 -42.27 10.73 17.60
N ALA A 7 -43.39 10.13 17.17
CA ALA A 7 -43.96 8.96 17.83
C ALA A 7 -42.92 7.84 17.97
N GLY A 8 -42.75 7.32 19.19
CA GLY A 8 -41.76 6.29 19.51
C GLY A 8 -40.38 6.82 19.94
N TYR A 9 -40.16 8.14 19.96
CA TYR A 9 -38.91 8.77 20.39
C TYR A 9 -39.11 9.63 21.64
N GLU A 10 -38.08 9.70 22.48
CA GLU A 10 -38.03 10.61 23.64
C GLU A 10 -37.05 11.75 23.38
N SER A 11 -37.43 12.97 23.74
CA SER A 11 -36.56 14.12 23.53
C SER A 11 -35.51 14.23 24.63
N GLN A 12 -34.24 14.43 24.24
CA GLN A 12 -33.12 14.52 25.18
C GLN A 12 -33.25 15.64 26.21
N HIS A 13 -34.00 16.71 25.92
CA HIS A 13 -34.17 17.80 26.89
C HIS A 13 -34.83 17.35 28.21
N ARG A 14 -35.62 16.27 28.19
CA ARG A 14 -36.19 15.66 29.40
C ARG A 14 -35.13 15.19 30.40
N MET A 15 -33.89 14.97 29.94
CA MET A 15 -32.77 14.64 30.82
C MET A 15 -32.39 15.80 31.75
N TYR A 16 -32.68 17.06 31.37
CA TYR A 16 -32.31 18.25 32.14
C TYR A 16 -33.45 19.23 32.44
N GLU A 17 -34.64 19.02 31.87
CA GLU A 17 -35.82 19.84 32.12
C GLU A 17 -36.22 19.86 33.61
N GLY A 18 -36.40 21.05 34.17
CA GLY A 18 -36.73 21.28 35.58
C GLY A 18 -35.65 20.86 36.58
N LYS A 19 -34.47 20.44 36.11
CA LYS A 19 -33.39 19.92 36.96
C LYS A 19 -32.35 20.97 37.31
N ARG A 20 -31.53 20.67 38.30
CA ARG A 20 -30.35 21.43 38.69
C ARG A 20 -29.12 20.84 38.01
N GLY A 21 -28.43 21.64 37.20
CA GLY A 21 -27.26 21.18 36.44
C GLY A 21 -25.97 21.87 36.84
N PHE A 22 -24.94 21.09 37.20
CA PHE A 22 -23.61 21.61 37.47
C PHE A 22 -22.80 21.77 36.19
N LEU A 23 -22.31 22.97 35.90
CA LEU A 23 -21.61 23.29 34.66
C LEU A 23 -20.09 23.29 34.86
N THR A 24 -19.37 22.43 34.12
CA THR A 24 -17.89 22.41 34.16
C THR A 24 -17.22 23.08 32.96
N PHE A 25 -18.00 23.65 32.04
CA PHE A 25 -17.43 24.37 30.90
C PHE A 25 -16.68 25.64 31.36
N PRO A 26 -15.59 26.02 30.69
CA PRO A 26 -14.93 27.29 30.95
C PRO A 26 -15.87 28.46 30.69
N PRO A 27 -15.86 29.55 31.49
CA PRO A 27 -16.77 30.68 31.32
C PRO A 27 -16.69 31.36 29.93
N PHE A 28 -15.53 31.26 29.26
CA PHE A 28 -15.29 31.80 27.92
C PHE A 28 -15.73 30.87 26.78
N HIS A 29 -16.10 29.62 27.06
CA HIS A 29 -16.46 28.66 26.04
C HIS A 29 -17.91 28.85 25.59
N GLY A 30 -18.19 28.77 24.28
CA GLY A 30 -19.55 28.98 23.74
C GLY A 30 -20.60 28.03 24.35
N ALA A 31 -20.21 26.81 24.71
CA ALA A 31 -21.11 25.86 25.39
C ALA A 31 -21.54 26.33 26.80
N TYR A 32 -20.71 27.09 27.51
CA TYR A 32 -21.08 27.67 28.80
C TYR A 32 -22.24 28.65 28.65
N LEU A 33 -22.10 29.59 27.71
CA LEU A 33 -23.16 30.55 27.35
C LEU A 33 -24.41 29.84 26.83
N CYS A 34 -24.22 28.81 26.00
CA CYS A 34 -25.31 28.03 25.44
C CYS A 34 -26.18 27.38 26.54
N CYS A 35 -25.57 26.80 27.57
CA CYS A 35 -26.32 26.20 28.68
C CYS A 35 -27.13 27.24 29.47
N HIS A 36 -26.59 28.44 29.68
CA HIS A 36 -27.32 29.51 30.36
C HIS A 36 -28.48 30.06 29.50
N LEU A 37 -28.25 30.29 28.21
CA LEU A 37 -29.23 30.91 27.32
C LEU A 37 -30.31 29.94 26.85
N PHE A 38 -29.92 28.72 26.46
CA PHE A 38 -30.79 27.76 25.79
C PHE A 38 -31.25 26.61 26.68
N ASN A 39 -30.59 26.36 27.82
CA ASN A 39 -31.07 25.33 28.75
C ASN A 39 -31.81 25.94 29.95
N ALA A 40 -31.23 26.95 30.60
CA ALA A 40 -31.77 27.47 31.85
C ALA A 40 -33.18 28.06 31.71
N VAL A 41 -33.36 28.96 30.74
CA VAL A 41 -34.64 29.66 30.53
C VAL A 41 -35.67 28.76 29.82
N PRO A 42 -35.37 28.10 28.69
CA PRO A 42 -36.40 27.39 27.93
C PRO A 42 -36.93 26.12 28.60
N PHE A 43 -36.13 25.48 29.46
CA PHE A 43 -36.47 24.21 30.12
C PHE A 43 -36.49 24.30 31.65
N GLY A 44 -36.46 25.52 32.22
CA GLY A 44 -36.47 25.73 33.67
C GLY A 44 -35.31 25.05 34.41
N THR A 45 -34.16 24.88 33.75
CA THR A 45 -32.99 24.23 34.34
C THR A 45 -32.23 25.21 35.23
N VAL A 46 -31.92 24.85 36.47
CA VAL A 46 -31.10 25.69 37.35
C VAL A 46 -29.63 25.38 37.12
N ILE A 47 -28.91 26.29 36.46
CA ILE A 47 -27.48 26.10 36.16
C ILE A 47 -26.62 26.55 37.35
N ILE A 48 -25.88 25.62 37.94
CA ILE A 48 -24.91 25.84 39.01
C ILE A 48 -23.55 26.06 38.35
N SER A 49 -23.02 27.27 38.50
CA SER A 49 -21.73 27.66 37.93
C SER A 49 -20.67 27.85 39.03
N PRO A 50 -19.44 27.36 38.83
CA PRO A 50 -18.34 27.62 39.75
C PRO A 50 -17.98 29.12 39.73
N THR A 51 -17.65 29.68 40.89
CA THR A 51 -17.26 31.10 41.05
C THR A 51 -15.85 31.42 40.52
N SER A 52 -15.07 30.42 40.09
CA SER A 52 -13.67 30.57 39.67
C SER A 52 -13.53 30.63 38.15
N GLY A 53 -12.65 31.51 37.65
CA GLY A 53 -12.28 31.58 36.23
C GLY A 53 -11.45 30.40 35.70
N ALA A 54 -11.06 29.46 36.57
CA ALA A 54 -10.38 28.21 36.19
C ALA A 54 -11.39 27.10 35.88
N ILE A 55 -11.02 26.21 34.95
CA ILE A 55 -11.79 25.04 34.56
C ILE A 55 -11.95 24.12 35.78
N PRO A 56 -13.18 23.76 36.19
CA PRO A 56 -13.41 22.86 37.30
C PRO A 56 -12.75 21.51 37.07
N SER A 57 -11.87 21.09 37.98
CA SER A 57 -11.35 19.72 37.98
C SER A 57 -12.42 18.73 38.43
N ALA A 58 -12.24 17.43 38.16
CA ALA A 58 -13.13 16.39 38.68
C ALA A 58 -13.30 16.48 40.21
N LYS A 59 -12.21 16.77 40.94
CA LYS A 59 -12.26 17.04 42.39
C LYS A 59 -13.11 18.26 42.72
N GLY A 60 -12.95 19.35 41.96
CA GLY A 60 -13.75 20.56 42.11
C GLY A 60 -15.25 20.33 41.86
N LEU A 61 -15.60 19.49 40.89
CA LEU A 61 -16.98 19.05 40.65
C LEU A 61 -17.52 18.26 41.85
N VAL A 62 -16.79 17.26 42.34
CA VAL A 62 -17.20 16.45 43.50
C VAL A 62 -17.39 17.30 44.75
N ASP A 63 -16.45 18.21 45.04
CA ASP A 63 -16.54 19.11 46.19
C ASP A 63 -17.66 20.15 46.03
N GLY A 64 -17.94 20.57 44.80
CA GLY A 64 -19.08 21.43 44.46
C GLY A 64 -20.41 20.72 44.70
N LEU A 65 -20.56 19.49 44.22
CA LEU A 65 -21.77 18.67 44.38
C LEU A 65 -22.08 18.35 45.85
N LYS A 66 -21.05 18.21 46.71
CA LYS A 66 -21.24 18.06 48.17
C LYS A 66 -21.87 19.28 48.84
N LYS A 67 -21.64 20.48 48.30
CA LYS A 67 -22.16 21.75 48.87
C LYS A 67 -23.48 22.17 48.24
N THR A 68 -23.59 21.98 46.93
CA THR A 68 -24.74 22.38 46.14
C THR A 68 -25.18 21.16 45.33
N PRO A 69 -26.14 20.37 45.83
CA PRO A 69 -26.66 19.22 45.11
C PRO A 69 -27.17 19.62 43.72
N ALA A 70 -26.87 18.79 42.74
CA ALA A 70 -27.31 18.89 41.37
C ALA A 70 -27.81 17.52 40.89
N ASP A 71 -28.79 17.51 40.01
CA ASP A 71 -29.36 16.29 39.44
C ASP A 71 -28.56 15.81 38.23
N ILE A 72 -27.85 16.74 37.56
CA ILE A 72 -27.00 16.47 36.39
C ILE A 72 -25.69 17.25 36.48
N ALA A 73 -24.64 16.76 35.81
CA ALA A 73 -23.39 17.48 35.62
C ALA A 73 -23.01 17.47 34.14
N PHE A 74 -22.68 18.64 33.60
CA PHE A 74 -22.14 18.80 32.26
C PHE A 74 -20.62 18.68 32.35
N ILE A 75 -20.07 17.57 31.87
CA ILE A 75 -18.65 17.21 31.98
C ILE A 75 -17.97 17.39 30.62
N VAL A 76 -16.80 18.05 30.61
CA VAL A 76 -15.92 18.12 29.44
C VAL A 76 -15.07 16.84 29.40
N PRO A 77 -14.83 16.20 28.24
CA PRO A 77 -13.84 15.13 28.14
C PRO A 77 -12.52 15.59 28.75
N ASN A 78 -11.88 14.77 29.58
CA ASN A 78 -10.66 15.17 30.27
C ASN A 78 -9.56 15.44 29.22
N CYS A 79 -9.29 16.72 28.94
CA CYS A 79 -8.08 17.12 28.25
C CYS A 79 -6.92 16.92 29.23
N ALA A 80 -5.82 16.33 28.77
CA ALA A 80 -4.62 16.24 29.60
C ALA A 80 -4.18 17.64 30.03
N PHE A 81 -4.06 17.87 31.34
CA PHE A 81 -3.77 19.17 31.94
C PHE A 81 -2.30 19.60 31.77
N ASP A 82 -1.43 18.70 31.32
CA ASP A 82 -0.05 19.03 31.01
C ASP A 82 0.03 19.82 29.71
N ARG A 83 0.81 20.90 29.73
CA ARG A 83 0.92 21.88 28.62
C ARG A 83 1.30 21.24 27.27
N GLY A 84 1.95 20.07 27.27
CA GLY A 84 2.33 19.33 26.06
C GLY A 84 1.21 18.47 25.46
N ASP A 85 0.18 18.14 26.25
CA ASP A 85 -0.78 17.08 25.92
C ASP A 85 -2.19 17.60 25.67
N TRP A 86 -2.35 18.91 25.55
CA TRP A 86 -3.62 19.60 25.28
C TRP A 86 -4.41 19.04 24.07
N LYS A 87 -3.71 18.40 23.12
CA LYS A 87 -4.28 17.78 21.91
C LYS A 87 -4.77 16.35 22.11
N TYR A 88 -4.61 15.80 23.32
CA TYR A 88 -5.03 14.45 23.69
C TYR A 88 -6.24 14.49 24.61
N VAL A 89 -7.12 13.51 24.44
CA VAL A 89 -8.32 13.27 25.25
C VAL A 89 -8.22 11.93 25.97
N GLU A 90 -8.69 11.88 27.20
CA GLU A 90 -8.92 10.64 27.94
C GLU A 90 -10.43 10.39 28.03
N PHE A 91 -10.88 9.23 27.55
CA PHE A 91 -12.27 8.81 27.68
C PHE A 91 -12.45 8.13 29.03
N HIS A 92 -13.46 8.57 29.80
CA HIS A 92 -13.78 7.94 31.07
C HIS A 92 -14.38 6.54 30.83
N PRO A 93 -14.01 5.49 31.59
CA PRO A 93 -14.52 4.14 31.37
C PRO A 93 -16.06 4.05 31.31
N ASP A 94 -16.75 4.80 32.16
CA ASP A 94 -18.23 4.84 32.22
C ASP A 94 -18.90 5.50 30.99
N THR A 95 -18.16 5.97 29.99
CA THR A 95 -18.76 6.35 28.70
C THR A 95 -19.03 5.13 27.81
N GLY A 96 -18.43 3.98 28.12
CA GLY A 96 -18.44 2.79 27.27
C GLY A 96 -17.74 3.01 25.93
N ALA A 97 -16.85 4.01 25.84
CA ALA A 97 -16.01 4.27 24.68
C ALA A 97 -14.89 3.21 24.56
N GLU A 98 -14.88 2.49 23.45
CA GLU A 98 -13.85 1.54 23.07
C GLU A 98 -13.11 2.05 21.83
N LEU A 99 -11.79 2.19 21.95
CA LEU A 99 -10.93 2.52 20.81
C LEU A 99 -10.44 1.22 20.17
N ARG A 100 -11.08 0.81 19.07
CA ARG A 100 -10.79 -0.45 18.38
C ARG A 100 -9.75 -0.25 17.28
N PRO A 101 -8.72 -1.10 17.17
CA PRO A 101 -7.65 -0.94 16.19
C PRO A 101 -8.18 -1.10 14.75
N VAL A 102 -7.68 -0.25 13.84
CA VAL A 102 -8.01 -0.28 12.40
C VAL A 102 -6.76 -0.57 11.56
N ILE A 103 -5.88 0.42 11.36
CA ILE A 103 -4.64 0.32 10.56
C ILE A 103 -3.57 1.29 11.09
N ASP A 104 -2.28 0.96 10.96
CA ASP A 104 -1.15 1.88 11.23
C ASP A 104 -1.25 2.70 12.53
N ASN A 105 -1.47 2.00 13.66
CA ASN A 105 -1.64 2.60 15.00
C ASN A 105 -2.85 3.54 15.16
N THR A 106 -3.81 3.45 14.22
CA THR A 106 -5.06 4.19 14.25
C THR A 106 -6.18 3.34 14.82
N HIS A 107 -7.01 3.94 15.66
CA HIS A 107 -8.12 3.28 16.36
C HIS A 107 -9.42 4.04 16.12
N GLU A 108 -10.51 3.33 15.86
CA GLU A 108 -11.84 3.91 15.73
C GLU A 108 -12.53 3.97 17.10
N LEU A 109 -13.15 5.11 17.41
CA LEU A 109 -14.04 5.25 18.57
C LEU A 109 -15.36 4.53 18.31
N THR A 110 -15.61 3.51 19.10
CA THR A 110 -16.83 2.71 19.10
C THR A 110 -17.46 2.73 20.49
N MET A 111 -18.76 2.55 20.57
CA MET A 111 -19.48 2.39 21.84
C MET A 111 -20.35 1.14 21.75
N LEU A 112 -20.31 0.29 22.76
CA LEU A 112 -21.24 -0.83 22.91
C LEU A 112 -22.40 -0.43 23.81
N SER A 113 -23.61 -0.84 23.46
CA SER A 113 -24.79 -0.59 24.28
C SER A 113 -24.69 -1.38 25.58
N ASP A 114 -24.57 -0.66 26.69
CA ASP A 114 -24.57 -1.24 28.03
C ASP A 114 -25.76 -0.68 28.82
N PRO A 115 -26.74 -1.53 29.21
CA PRO A 115 -27.87 -1.11 30.04
C PRO A 115 -27.45 -0.39 31.34
N GLU A 116 -26.32 -0.77 31.95
CA GLU A 116 -25.81 -0.16 33.18
C GLU A 116 -25.26 1.25 32.94
N LEU A 117 -24.77 1.53 31.72
CA LEU A 117 -24.25 2.83 31.30
C LEU A 117 -25.28 3.65 30.49
N SER A 118 -26.54 3.24 30.46
CA SER A 118 -27.61 3.87 29.67
C SER A 118 -27.78 5.37 29.92
N LYS A 119 -27.42 5.86 31.11
CA LYS A 119 -27.45 7.30 31.47
C LYS A 119 -26.29 8.09 30.85
N GLN A 120 -25.17 7.42 30.58
CA GLN A 120 -23.94 8.00 30.04
C GLN A 120 -23.84 7.81 28.51
N GLN A 121 -24.68 6.96 27.92
CA GLN A 121 -24.69 6.64 26.49
C GLN A 121 -25.96 7.17 25.78
N PRO A 122 -26.13 8.51 25.65
CA PRO A 122 -27.32 9.09 25.02
C PRO A 122 -27.48 8.71 23.54
N THR A 123 -26.40 8.23 22.92
CA THR A 123 -26.38 7.68 21.56
C THR A 123 -27.44 6.59 21.36
N PHE A 124 -27.57 5.65 22.30
CA PHE A 124 -28.54 4.56 22.20
C PHE A 124 -29.97 5.00 22.52
N THR A 125 -30.19 6.19 23.07
CA THR A 125 -31.52 6.80 23.12
C THR A 125 -31.97 7.28 21.74
N MET A 126 -31.04 7.78 20.91
CA MET A 126 -31.33 8.20 19.53
C MET A 126 -31.41 7.02 18.57
N PHE A 127 -30.62 5.98 18.83
CA PHE A 127 -30.56 4.75 18.04
C PHE A 127 -30.94 3.54 18.91
N PRO A 128 -32.22 3.41 19.31
CA PRO A 128 -32.66 2.41 20.30
C PRO A 128 -32.52 0.96 19.85
N GLN A 129 -32.33 0.72 18.55
CA GLN A 129 -32.09 -0.62 18.00
C GLN A 129 -30.60 -0.94 17.79
N ALA A 130 -29.72 0.05 17.97
CA ALA A 130 -28.29 -0.18 17.82
C ALA A 130 -27.73 -0.84 19.08
N THR A 131 -27.06 -1.97 18.92
CA THR A 131 -26.27 -2.61 19.99
C THR A 131 -24.83 -2.10 20.02
N GLU A 132 -24.39 -1.47 18.94
CA GLU A 132 -23.09 -0.87 18.77
C GLU A 132 -23.22 0.44 17.97
N TYR A 133 -22.40 1.43 18.31
CA TYR A 133 -22.27 2.67 17.56
C TYR A 133 -20.81 2.91 17.19
N ALA A 134 -20.51 2.75 15.91
CA ALA A 134 -19.21 3.11 15.33
C ALA A 134 -19.22 4.61 15.00
N SER A 135 -18.42 5.40 15.71
CA SER A 135 -18.46 6.85 15.53
C SER A 135 -17.83 7.27 14.20
N ARG A 136 -16.96 6.44 13.60
CA ARG A 136 -16.06 6.77 12.48
C ARG A 136 -14.96 7.78 12.83
N ASP A 137 -14.82 8.17 14.09
CA ASP A 137 -13.69 9.02 14.51
C ASP A 137 -12.46 8.16 14.76
N LEU A 138 -11.38 8.51 14.07
CA LEU A 138 -10.09 7.85 14.14
C LEU A 138 -9.16 8.59 15.10
N PHE A 139 -8.48 7.85 15.95
CA PHE A 139 -7.57 8.33 16.98
C PHE A 139 -6.22 7.61 16.94
N THR A 140 -5.21 8.24 17.49
CA THR A 140 -3.87 7.66 17.70
C THR A 140 -3.51 7.70 19.19
N PRO A 141 -2.91 6.65 19.76
CA PRO A 141 -2.54 6.65 21.17
C PRO A 141 -1.39 7.62 21.41
N HIS A 142 -1.34 8.17 22.63
CA HIS A 142 -0.22 8.97 23.08
C HIS A 142 1.04 8.08 23.21
N PRO A 143 2.22 8.52 22.74
CA PRO A 143 3.42 7.65 22.69
C PRO A 143 3.91 7.10 24.04
N ILE A 144 3.70 7.84 25.14
CA ILE A 144 4.21 7.50 26.48
C ILE A 144 3.10 7.27 27.52
N LYS A 145 2.10 8.15 27.58
CA LYS A 145 1.03 8.13 28.58
C LYS A 145 -0.13 7.24 28.14
N PRO A 146 -0.51 6.22 28.92
CA PRO A 146 -1.64 5.35 28.59
C PRO A 146 -2.96 6.13 28.63
N ASN A 147 -3.97 5.63 27.92
CA ASN A 147 -5.35 6.15 27.86
C ASN A 147 -5.53 7.57 27.29
N LEU A 148 -4.44 8.22 26.86
CA LEU A 148 -4.51 9.48 26.14
C LEU A 148 -4.53 9.25 24.62
N TRP A 149 -5.50 9.87 23.96
CA TRP A 149 -5.78 9.66 22.54
C TRP A 149 -5.83 10.98 21.80
N LYS A 150 -5.16 11.05 20.66
CA LYS A 150 -5.19 12.22 19.78
C LYS A 150 -6.13 11.93 18.62
N TRP A 151 -7.14 12.77 18.45
CA TRP A 151 -7.99 12.72 17.26
C TRP A 151 -7.15 12.92 16.00
N LEU A 152 -7.34 12.03 15.03
CA LEU A 152 -6.58 11.99 13.78
C LEU A 152 -7.44 12.43 12.60
N ALA A 153 -8.58 11.77 12.40
CA ALA A 153 -9.39 11.90 11.21
C ALA A 153 -10.79 11.33 11.42
N ARG A 154 -11.64 11.48 10.41
CA ARG A 154 -12.88 10.75 10.21
C ARG A 154 -12.64 9.66 9.17
N ALA A 155 -13.09 8.42 9.43
CA ALA A 155 -12.94 7.31 8.49
C ALA A 155 -13.70 7.57 7.18
N ASP A 156 -14.85 8.24 7.28
CA ASP A 156 -15.70 8.67 6.17
C ASP A 156 -15.20 9.93 5.44
N ASP A 157 -14.16 10.62 5.93
CA ASP A 157 -13.48 11.68 5.17
C ASP A 157 -12.29 11.16 4.35
N VAL A 158 -11.92 9.88 4.47
CA VAL A 158 -10.79 9.30 3.73
C VAL A 158 -11.22 8.96 2.31
N ILE A 159 -10.50 9.51 1.33
CA ILE A 159 -10.66 9.18 -0.09
C ILE A 159 -9.85 7.93 -0.40
N VAL A 160 -10.51 6.92 -0.98
CA VAL A 160 -9.88 5.69 -1.48
C VAL A 160 -9.88 5.72 -3.02
N PHE A 161 -8.69 5.66 -3.62
CA PHE A 161 -8.49 5.67 -5.07
C PHE A 161 -8.59 4.25 -5.66
N LEU A 162 -8.73 4.13 -6.99
CA LEU A 162 -8.83 2.82 -7.67
C LEU A 162 -7.60 1.92 -7.49
N ASN A 163 -6.43 2.52 -7.27
CA ASN A 163 -5.19 1.81 -6.95
C ASN A 163 -5.13 1.34 -5.48
N GLY A 164 -6.17 1.59 -4.68
CA GLY A 164 -6.26 1.23 -3.26
C GLY A 164 -5.55 2.19 -2.32
N GLU A 165 -4.93 3.25 -2.84
CA GLU A 165 -4.29 4.28 -2.03
C GLU A 165 -5.32 5.12 -1.28
N LYS A 166 -4.98 5.56 -0.07
CA LYS A 166 -5.88 6.31 0.82
C LYS A 166 -5.33 7.71 1.10
N THR A 167 -6.22 8.71 1.17
CA THR A 167 -5.86 10.10 1.48
C THR A 167 -6.91 10.78 2.34
N ASN A 168 -6.47 11.52 3.36
CA ASN A 168 -7.33 12.49 4.04
C ASN A 168 -7.19 13.88 3.36
N PRO A 169 -8.27 14.43 2.77
CA PRO A 169 -8.22 15.69 2.03
C PRO A 169 -8.38 16.95 2.89
N ILE A 170 -8.79 16.83 4.15
CA ILE A 170 -9.28 17.96 4.95
C ILE A 170 -8.24 19.09 5.08
N SER A 171 -6.96 18.75 5.25
CA SER A 171 -5.90 19.75 5.33
C SER A 171 -5.70 20.52 4.01
N MET A 172 -5.91 19.87 2.86
CA MET A 172 -5.82 20.51 1.55
C MET A 172 -6.98 21.48 1.36
N GLU A 173 -8.21 21.03 1.65
CA GLU A 173 -9.42 21.86 1.55
C GLU A 173 -9.34 23.11 2.43
N GLN A 174 -8.97 22.93 3.70
CA GLN A 174 -8.83 24.03 4.66
C GLN A 174 -7.73 25.01 4.24
N HIS A 175 -6.61 24.53 3.71
CA HIS A 175 -5.52 25.39 3.23
C HIS A 175 -5.96 26.23 2.03
N ILE A 176 -6.68 25.63 1.08
CA ILE A 176 -7.21 26.33 -0.10
C ILE A 176 -8.22 27.40 0.33
N VAL A 177 -9.18 27.08 1.19
CA VAL A 177 -10.17 28.07 1.68
C VAL A 177 -9.50 29.20 2.45
N ALA A 178 -8.55 28.89 3.35
CA ALA A 178 -7.89 29.90 4.17
C ALA A 178 -7.01 30.88 3.37
N ARG A 179 -6.48 30.45 2.22
CA ARG A 179 -5.60 31.28 1.38
C ARG A 179 -6.33 32.13 0.36
N ASN A 180 -7.58 31.80 0.01
CA ASN A 180 -8.30 32.46 -1.07
C ASN A 180 -9.58 33.10 -0.54
N ARG A 181 -9.61 34.44 -0.43
CA ARG A 181 -10.77 35.18 0.10
C ARG A 181 -12.02 35.09 -0.78
N GLU A 182 -11.87 34.68 -2.03
CA GLU A 182 -12.94 34.47 -2.99
C GLU A 182 -13.55 33.07 -2.95
N VAL A 183 -12.98 32.14 -2.16
CA VAL A 183 -13.48 30.76 -2.01
C VAL A 183 -14.26 30.64 -0.71
N GLN A 184 -15.55 30.30 -0.81
CA GLN A 184 -16.42 30.02 0.32
C GLN A 184 -16.15 28.62 0.88
N ALA A 185 -16.02 27.63 0.00
CA ALA A 185 -15.75 26.25 0.36
C ALA A 185 -14.96 25.54 -0.75
N ALA A 186 -14.20 24.53 -0.36
CA ALA A 186 -13.47 23.64 -1.26
C ALA A 186 -13.71 22.20 -0.83
N LEU A 187 -13.90 21.31 -1.80
CA LEU A 187 -14.08 19.88 -1.57
C LEU A 187 -13.21 19.09 -2.54
N VAL A 188 -12.24 18.36 -2.01
CA VAL A 188 -11.44 17.39 -2.77
C VAL A 188 -12.26 16.11 -2.89
N MET A 189 -12.26 15.55 -4.09
CA MET A 189 -13.00 14.36 -4.48
C MET A 189 -12.08 13.42 -5.26
N GLY A 190 -12.61 12.30 -5.74
CA GLY A 190 -11.84 11.30 -6.50
C GLY A 190 -11.82 9.92 -5.87
N ALA A 191 -12.76 9.63 -4.96
CA ALA A 191 -13.02 8.26 -4.54
C ALA A 191 -13.30 7.43 -5.80
N GLN A 192 -12.64 6.29 -5.92
CA GLN A 192 -12.88 5.34 -7.03
C GLN A 192 -12.50 5.93 -8.39
N ARG A 193 -11.52 6.84 -8.36
CA ARG A 193 -10.83 7.41 -9.52
C ARG A 193 -9.34 7.17 -9.37
N PHE A 194 -8.57 7.37 -10.45
CA PHE A 194 -7.11 7.22 -10.42
C PHE A 194 -6.39 8.46 -9.88
N GLN A 195 -7.08 9.61 -9.81
CA GLN A 195 -6.52 10.89 -9.39
C GLN A 195 -7.57 11.71 -8.65
N ALA A 196 -7.14 12.59 -7.74
CA ALA A 196 -8.01 13.53 -7.04
C ALA A 196 -8.53 14.67 -7.93
N SER A 197 -9.75 15.14 -7.67
CA SER A 197 -10.34 16.34 -8.25
C SER A 197 -10.75 17.31 -7.16
N LEU A 198 -11.06 18.55 -7.54
CA LEU A 198 -11.38 19.63 -6.60
C LEU A 198 -12.58 20.44 -7.09
N LEU A 199 -13.62 20.47 -6.25
CA LEU A 199 -14.76 21.35 -6.41
C LEU A 199 -14.56 22.62 -5.59
N ILE A 200 -14.70 23.77 -6.25
CA ILE A 200 -14.57 25.09 -5.63
C ILE A 200 -15.93 25.78 -5.62
N ASP A 201 -16.30 26.28 -4.44
CA ASP A 201 -17.48 27.10 -4.23
C ASP A 201 -17.08 28.57 -4.00
N PRO A 202 -17.30 29.48 -4.97
CA PRO A 202 -16.92 30.90 -4.83
C PRO A 202 -17.87 31.68 -3.94
N ILE A 203 -17.41 32.72 -3.22
CA ILE A 203 -18.26 33.54 -2.32
C ILE A 203 -19.41 34.23 -3.06
N ASN A 204 -19.16 34.78 -4.24
CA ASN A 204 -20.19 35.46 -5.04
C ASN A 204 -20.78 34.47 -6.03
N GLY A 205 -21.68 33.61 -5.55
CA GLY A 205 -22.37 32.61 -6.35
C GLY A 205 -23.37 33.16 -7.36
N ASP A 206 -23.18 34.36 -7.92
CA ASP A 206 -24.16 35.03 -8.76
C ASP A 206 -23.63 35.39 -10.16
N ILE A 207 -24.40 34.91 -11.14
CA ILE A 207 -24.63 35.42 -12.51
C ILE A 207 -23.49 35.20 -13.53
N ASN A 208 -23.66 34.19 -14.38
CA ASN A 208 -23.00 34.05 -15.70
C ASN A 208 -21.48 34.23 -15.71
N THR A 209 -20.77 33.54 -14.81
CA THR A 209 -19.31 33.47 -14.88
C THR A 209 -18.93 32.81 -16.21
N SER A 210 -18.55 33.61 -17.20
CA SER A 210 -18.08 33.11 -18.49
C SER A 210 -16.91 32.15 -18.25
N THR A 211 -16.65 31.23 -19.18
CA THR A 211 -15.48 30.33 -19.12
C THR A 211 -14.18 31.10 -18.80
N THR A 212 -14.08 32.34 -19.26
CA THR A 212 -12.95 33.26 -19.03
C THR A 212 -12.79 33.67 -17.56
N GLU A 213 -13.88 33.97 -16.85
CA GLU A 213 -13.81 34.38 -15.45
C GLU A 213 -13.53 33.19 -14.52
N ARG A 214 -14.04 31.99 -14.87
CA ARG A 214 -13.66 30.75 -14.17
C ARG A 214 -12.18 30.42 -14.37
N ALA A 215 -11.65 30.63 -15.57
CA ALA A 215 -10.23 30.48 -15.85
C ALA A 215 -9.38 31.49 -15.05
N ALA A 216 -9.81 32.75 -14.97
CA ALA A 216 -9.12 33.76 -14.15
C ALA A 216 -9.14 33.41 -12.66
N LEU A 217 -10.26 32.89 -12.14
CA LEU A 217 -10.36 32.40 -10.77
C LEU A 217 -9.48 31.18 -10.54
N LEU A 218 -9.44 30.23 -11.47
CA LEU A 218 -8.56 29.06 -11.43
C LEU A 218 -7.09 29.45 -11.33
N GLU A 219 -6.63 30.39 -12.15
CA GLU A 219 -5.24 30.89 -12.10
C GLU A 219 -4.94 31.59 -10.77
N LYS A 220 -5.93 32.27 -10.19
CA LYS A 220 -5.76 32.94 -8.89
C LYS A 220 -5.63 31.97 -7.73
N ILE A 221 -6.41 30.88 -7.71
CA ILE A 221 -6.37 29.88 -6.63
C ILE A 221 -5.23 28.86 -6.79
N TRP A 222 -4.71 28.67 -8.02
CA TRP A 222 -3.72 27.64 -8.33
C TRP A 222 -2.49 27.61 -7.41
N PRO A 223 -1.87 28.74 -7.01
CA PRO A 223 -0.73 28.73 -6.10
C PRO A 223 -1.02 28.00 -4.77
N SER A 224 -2.22 28.19 -4.22
CA SER A 224 -2.63 27.52 -2.97
C SER A 224 -2.86 26.02 -3.16
N VAL A 225 -3.35 25.62 -4.33
CA VAL A 225 -3.54 24.20 -4.70
C VAL A 225 -2.18 23.53 -4.89
N GLU A 226 -1.23 24.22 -5.52
CA GLU A 226 0.13 23.72 -5.72
C GLU A 226 0.89 23.56 -4.39
N GLU A 227 0.79 24.52 -3.48
CA GLU A 227 1.31 24.39 -2.11
C GLU A 227 0.70 23.21 -1.36
N ALA A 228 -0.60 22.94 -1.54
CA ALA A 228 -1.27 21.79 -0.93
C ALA A 228 -0.83 20.47 -1.59
N ASN A 229 -0.67 20.45 -2.91
CA ASN A 229 -0.18 19.30 -3.69
C ASN A 229 1.23 18.87 -3.29
N GLN A 230 2.09 19.81 -2.86
CA GLN A 230 3.44 19.48 -2.39
C GLN A 230 3.45 18.71 -1.06
N LYS A 231 2.38 18.83 -0.26
CA LYS A 231 2.27 18.20 1.07
C LYS A 231 1.46 16.91 1.06
N CYS A 232 0.74 16.61 -0.02
CA CYS A 232 -0.06 15.40 -0.15
C CYS A 232 0.69 14.29 -0.93
N PRO A 233 0.31 13.01 -0.76
CA PRO A 233 0.83 11.90 -1.55
C PRO A 233 0.60 12.07 -3.06
N ALA A 234 1.37 11.39 -3.90
CA ALA A 234 1.30 11.53 -5.36
C ALA A 234 -0.12 11.31 -5.92
N HIS A 235 -0.83 10.29 -5.45
CA HIS A 235 -2.21 9.96 -5.84
C HIS A 235 -3.26 11.01 -5.42
N ALA A 236 -2.93 11.86 -4.44
CA ALA A 236 -3.80 12.90 -3.92
C ALA A 236 -3.63 14.26 -4.61
N LYS A 237 -2.71 14.38 -5.57
CA LYS A 237 -2.42 15.66 -6.24
C LYS A 237 -3.52 16.02 -7.23
N VAL A 238 -4.05 17.22 -7.10
CA VAL A 238 -5.09 17.77 -7.99
C VAL A 238 -4.44 18.50 -9.16
N ALA A 239 -4.73 18.08 -10.39
CA ALA A 239 -4.32 18.80 -11.60
C ALA A 239 -5.31 19.93 -11.93
N LYS A 240 -4.87 20.99 -12.62
CA LYS A 240 -5.74 22.09 -13.10
C LYS A 240 -6.94 21.58 -13.90
N THR A 241 -6.74 20.52 -14.69
CA THR A 241 -7.79 19.87 -15.50
C THR A 241 -8.88 19.21 -14.67
N HIS A 242 -8.62 18.93 -13.39
CA HIS A 242 -9.52 18.26 -12.46
C HIS A 242 -10.10 19.24 -11.43
N ILE A 243 -10.10 20.54 -11.74
CA ILE A 243 -10.72 21.58 -10.91
C ILE A 243 -11.96 22.09 -11.62
N PHE A 244 -13.08 22.10 -10.90
CA PHE A 244 -14.33 22.67 -11.40
C PHE A 244 -15.06 23.46 -10.33
N PHE A 245 -16.03 24.25 -10.76
CA PHE A 245 -16.69 25.24 -9.92
C PHE A 245 -18.16 24.92 -9.77
N THR A 246 -18.70 25.20 -8.59
CA THR A 246 -20.16 25.22 -8.36
C THR A 246 -20.85 26.24 -9.27
N ASN A 247 -22.17 26.16 -9.38
CA ASN A 247 -22.99 27.17 -10.06
C ASN A 247 -24.00 27.80 -9.07
N PRO A 248 -24.64 28.93 -9.42
CA PRO A 248 -25.56 29.64 -8.52
C PRO A 248 -26.71 28.78 -7.99
N ILE A 249 -27.15 27.79 -8.77
CA ILE A 249 -28.32 26.95 -8.49
C ILE A 249 -27.93 25.71 -7.68
N LYS A 250 -26.73 25.18 -7.94
CA LYS A 250 -26.17 23.96 -7.39
C LYS A 250 -24.82 24.33 -6.78
N ARG A 251 -24.80 24.47 -5.45
CA ARG A 251 -23.67 24.90 -4.59
C ARG A 251 -23.19 23.73 -3.71
N ILE A 252 -22.05 23.88 -3.03
CA ILE A 252 -21.62 22.90 -2.02
C ILE A 252 -22.64 22.92 -0.86
N LEU A 253 -23.03 21.74 -0.39
CA LEU A 253 -23.96 21.64 0.73
C LEU A 253 -23.23 21.98 2.03
N ILE A 254 -23.72 23.01 2.73
CA ILE A 254 -23.17 23.47 4.01
C ILE A 254 -24.18 23.21 5.12
N ALA A 255 -23.77 22.54 6.19
CA ALA A 255 -24.58 22.34 7.38
C ALA A 255 -24.78 23.67 8.14
N GLY A 256 -25.80 23.77 9.00
CA GLY A 256 -26.08 24.99 9.78
C GLY A 256 -24.94 25.50 10.68
N LYS A 257 -23.91 24.68 10.91
CA LYS A 257 -22.66 25.03 11.63
C LYS A 257 -21.51 25.51 10.72
N GLY A 258 -21.74 25.67 9.42
CA GLY A 258 -20.74 26.12 8.44
C GLY A 258 -19.81 25.03 7.88
N THR A 259 -20.04 23.75 8.20
CA THR A 259 -19.22 22.63 7.69
C THR A 259 -19.77 22.08 6.38
N VAL A 260 -18.87 21.70 5.46
CA VAL A 260 -19.22 21.02 4.22
C VAL A 260 -19.85 19.65 4.51
N GLN A 261 -20.98 19.35 3.86
CA GLN A 261 -21.60 18.03 3.85
C GLN A 261 -21.02 17.24 2.67
N ARG A 262 -19.87 16.58 2.88
CA ARG A 262 -19.14 15.82 1.85
C ARG A 262 -20.03 14.82 1.13
N ALA A 263 -20.65 13.89 1.86
CA ALA A 263 -21.54 12.86 1.32
C ALA A 263 -22.62 13.42 0.40
N GLY A 264 -23.36 14.41 0.91
CA GLY A 264 -24.45 15.04 0.16
C GLY A 264 -23.94 15.82 -1.05
N THR A 265 -22.77 16.48 -0.94
CA THR A 265 -22.16 17.22 -2.05
C THR A 265 -21.64 16.27 -3.13
N LEU A 266 -20.96 15.18 -2.76
CA LEU A 266 -20.50 14.16 -3.71
C LEU A 266 -21.68 13.54 -4.47
N GLN A 267 -22.76 13.22 -3.77
CA GLN A 267 -23.97 12.73 -4.41
C GLN A 267 -24.60 13.77 -5.33
N LEU A 268 -24.61 15.04 -4.91
CA LEU A 268 -25.14 16.14 -5.71
C LEU A 268 -24.35 16.31 -7.02
N TYR A 269 -23.01 16.24 -6.98
CA TYR A 269 -22.14 16.50 -8.14
C TYR A 269 -21.65 15.24 -8.87
N ARG A 270 -22.29 14.08 -8.67
CA ARG A 270 -21.81 12.82 -9.27
C ARG A 270 -21.70 12.93 -10.79
N GLU A 271 -22.75 13.42 -11.46
CA GLU A 271 -22.77 13.52 -12.92
C GLU A 271 -21.68 14.46 -13.45
N GLU A 272 -21.48 15.61 -12.83
CA GLU A 272 -20.40 16.54 -13.22
C GLU A 272 -19.01 16.00 -12.91
N LEU A 273 -18.88 15.22 -11.84
CA LEU A 273 -17.62 14.54 -11.52
C LEU A 273 -17.32 13.47 -12.56
N ASP A 274 -18.30 12.64 -12.90
CA ASP A 274 -18.17 11.59 -13.91
C ASP A 274 -17.87 12.21 -15.28
N ALA A 275 -18.56 13.29 -15.64
CA ALA A 275 -18.29 14.09 -16.83
C ALA A 275 -16.90 14.72 -16.78
N LEU A 276 -16.45 15.27 -15.65
CA LEU A 276 -15.10 15.82 -15.52
C LEU A 276 -14.02 14.77 -15.76
N TYR A 277 -14.21 13.53 -15.29
CA TYR A 277 -13.26 12.46 -15.55
C TYR A 277 -13.38 11.91 -16.97
N ALA A 278 -14.61 11.79 -17.50
CA ALA A 278 -14.83 11.41 -18.90
C ALA A 278 -14.28 12.47 -19.87
N ASP A 279 -14.43 13.75 -19.56
CA ASP A 279 -13.86 14.92 -20.22
C ASP A 279 -12.38 15.07 -19.93
N ALA A 280 -11.85 14.61 -18.79
CA ALA A 280 -10.40 14.57 -18.61
C ALA A 280 -9.81 13.46 -19.49
N ASP A 281 -10.45 12.30 -19.56
CA ASP A 281 -10.08 11.17 -20.41
C ASP A 281 -10.30 11.49 -21.91
N SER A 282 -11.34 12.27 -22.26
CA SER A 282 -11.68 12.67 -23.64
C SER A 282 -11.12 14.04 -24.05
N MET A 283 -10.88 15.00 -23.17
CA MET A 283 -10.02 16.17 -23.43
C MET A 283 -8.54 15.81 -23.41
N THR A 284 -8.11 14.69 -22.80
CA THR A 284 -6.83 14.09 -23.20
C THR A 284 -6.88 13.46 -24.60
N ALA A 285 -8.06 13.28 -25.18
CA ALA A 285 -8.25 12.90 -26.58
C ALA A 285 -8.65 14.06 -27.52
N GLU A 286 -9.08 15.22 -26.98
CA GLU A 286 -9.61 16.37 -27.75
C GLU A 286 -8.83 17.69 -27.54
N LYS A 287 -8.07 17.90 -26.44
CA LYS A 287 -7.06 18.98 -26.36
C LYS A 287 -5.77 18.67 -27.11
N ASP A 288 -5.63 17.45 -27.61
CA ASP A 288 -4.68 17.10 -28.68
C ASP A 288 -5.25 17.44 -30.09
N GLY A 289 -6.41 18.11 -30.14
CA GLY A 289 -6.98 18.76 -31.32
C GLY A 289 -6.35 20.13 -31.65
N GLU A 290 -5.02 20.25 -31.58
CA GLU A 290 -4.25 21.13 -32.45
C GLU A 290 -2.75 20.76 -32.49
N ILE A 291 -2.40 19.53 -32.11
CA ILE A 291 -1.14 18.92 -32.51
C ILE A 291 -1.47 17.54 -33.07
N SER A 292 -2.10 17.52 -34.25
CA SER A 292 -1.74 16.49 -35.21
C SER A 292 -0.30 16.78 -35.63
N SER A 293 0.67 16.49 -34.77
CA SER A 293 2.02 16.35 -35.23
C SER A 293 1.98 15.15 -36.16
N ASN A 294 2.06 15.40 -37.47
CA ASN A 294 2.48 14.39 -38.44
C ASN A 294 3.91 13.98 -38.09
N ILE A 295 4.10 13.34 -36.93
CA ILE A 295 5.36 12.74 -36.53
C ILE A 295 5.50 11.55 -37.43
N ASP A 296 6.45 11.64 -38.34
CA ASP A 296 6.85 10.49 -39.12
C ASP A 296 7.39 9.45 -38.11
N ILE A 297 6.63 8.37 -37.93
CA ILE A 297 7.02 7.27 -37.03
C ILE A 297 8.27 6.56 -37.57
N GLY A 298 8.68 6.82 -38.81
CA GLY A 298 9.98 6.42 -39.35
C GLY A 298 11.18 7.24 -38.81
N ASP A 299 10.94 8.43 -38.25
CA ASP A 299 11.96 9.32 -37.70
C ASP A 299 12.09 9.14 -36.18
N LEU A 300 13.09 8.34 -35.79
CA LEU A 300 13.42 8.07 -34.39
C LEU A 300 13.73 9.34 -33.58
N SER A 301 14.25 10.40 -34.22
CA SER A 301 14.57 11.66 -33.55
C SER A 301 13.30 12.43 -33.19
N ALA A 302 12.35 12.50 -34.12
CA ALA A 302 11.06 13.16 -33.89
C ALA A 302 10.22 12.42 -32.84
N VAL A 303 10.20 11.08 -32.88
CA VAL A 303 9.54 10.24 -31.88
C VAL A 303 10.19 10.39 -30.49
N SER A 304 11.52 10.39 -30.42
CA SER A 304 12.26 10.55 -29.16
C SER A 304 12.03 11.92 -28.53
N GLU A 305 11.98 12.99 -29.33
CA GLU A 305 11.74 14.34 -28.82
C GLU A 305 10.31 14.48 -28.29
N PHE A 306 9.32 13.97 -29.01
CA PHE A 306 7.93 13.93 -28.55
C PHE A 306 7.77 13.13 -27.25
N MET A 307 8.42 11.97 -27.15
CA MET A 307 8.43 11.18 -25.92
C MET A 307 9.09 11.91 -24.77
N ARG A 308 10.24 12.57 -25.02
CA ARG A 308 10.96 13.35 -24.00
C ARG A 308 10.07 14.47 -23.48
N GLU A 309 9.41 15.19 -24.37
CA GLU A 309 8.50 16.27 -24.04
C GLU A 309 7.28 15.75 -23.27
N ALA A 310 6.69 14.63 -23.69
CA ALA A 310 5.58 13.99 -22.99
C ALA A 310 5.97 13.59 -21.56
N VAL A 311 7.13 12.95 -21.39
CA VAL A 311 7.62 12.54 -20.06
C VAL A 311 7.93 13.75 -19.20
N VAL A 312 8.71 14.72 -19.70
CA VAL A 312 9.06 15.95 -18.96
C VAL A 312 7.83 16.72 -18.51
N ASN A 313 6.83 16.87 -19.39
CA ASN A 313 5.60 17.58 -19.06
C ASN A 313 4.78 16.86 -17.98
N ILE A 314 4.72 15.52 -18.02
CA ILE A 314 3.93 14.73 -17.06
C ILE A 314 4.66 14.60 -15.70
N THR A 315 5.99 14.49 -15.70
CA THR A 315 6.79 14.34 -14.48
C THR A 315 7.24 15.65 -13.87
N SER A 316 7.10 16.77 -14.60
CA SER A 316 7.61 18.09 -14.23
C SER A 316 9.13 18.13 -14.01
N TRP A 317 9.89 17.23 -14.66
CA TRP A 317 11.35 17.22 -14.58
C TRP A 317 11.95 18.34 -15.43
N SER A 318 12.99 19.04 -14.94
CA SER A 318 13.63 20.13 -15.67
C SER A 318 14.39 19.67 -16.92
N ASN A 319 14.89 18.43 -16.90
CA ASN A 319 15.52 17.76 -18.03
C ASN A 319 15.49 16.24 -17.77
N LEU A 320 15.57 15.47 -18.85
CA LEU A 320 15.65 14.02 -18.86
C LEU A 320 16.68 13.58 -19.89
N ASP A 321 17.70 12.83 -19.49
CA ASP A 321 18.61 12.21 -20.45
C ASP A 321 17.88 11.08 -21.21
N VAL A 322 18.17 10.91 -22.49
CA VAL A 322 17.41 9.93 -23.31
C VAL A 322 17.59 8.49 -22.87
N ASN A 323 18.68 8.16 -22.17
CA ASN A 323 18.96 6.81 -21.69
C ASN A 323 18.61 6.63 -20.20
N GLU A 324 18.08 7.66 -19.54
CA GLU A 324 17.80 7.64 -18.12
C GLU A 324 16.49 6.89 -17.83
N ASP A 325 16.54 5.96 -16.87
CA ASP A 325 15.39 5.14 -16.47
C ASP A 325 14.37 5.99 -15.70
N PHE A 326 13.15 6.04 -16.21
CA PHE A 326 12.07 6.87 -15.66
C PHE A 326 11.75 6.50 -14.21
N PHE A 327 11.68 5.21 -13.89
CA PHE A 327 11.30 4.73 -12.56
C PHE A 327 12.43 4.93 -11.56
N ALA A 328 13.69 4.75 -11.99
CA ALA A 328 14.85 5.08 -11.18
C ALA A 328 14.90 6.57 -10.81
N ARG A 329 14.43 7.45 -11.72
CA ARG A 329 14.30 8.89 -11.51
C ARG A 329 13.04 9.30 -10.74
N GLY A 330 12.20 8.32 -10.36
CA GLY A 330 11.05 8.53 -9.48
C GLY A 330 9.71 8.68 -10.20
N MET A 331 9.59 8.22 -11.46
CA MET A 331 8.28 8.08 -12.13
C MET A 331 7.42 7.06 -11.39
N ASP A 332 6.19 7.44 -11.06
CA ASP A 332 5.20 6.54 -10.46
C ASP A 332 4.26 5.89 -11.50
N SER A 333 3.47 4.91 -11.06
CA SER A 333 2.58 4.15 -11.95
C SER A 333 1.46 4.99 -12.58
N LEU A 334 1.05 6.11 -11.96
CA LEU A 334 0.05 7.02 -12.52
C LEU A 334 0.66 7.89 -13.61
N GLN A 335 1.86 8.43 -13.37
CA GLN A 335 2.66 9.13 -14.37
C GLN A 335 2.97 8.21 -15.55
N ALA A 336 3.34 6.96 -15.29
CA ALA A 336 3.59 5.96 -16.32
C ALA A 336 2.35 5.72 -17.21
N LEU A 337 1.19 5.52 -16.59
CA LEU A 337 -0.06 5.29 -17.31
C LEU A 337 -0.49 6.54 -18.12
N THR A 338 -0.25 7.72 -17.59
CA THR A 338 -0.51 9.01 -18.28
C THR A 338 0.42 9.19 -19.48
N VAL A 339 1.71 8.83 -19.34
CA VAL A 339 2.68 8.83 -20.44
C VAL A 339 2.23 7.87 -21.54
N VAL A 340 1.89 6.62 -21.21
CA VAL A 340 1.43 5.62 -22.21
C VAL A 340 0.19 6.12 -22.95
N ARG A 341 -0.79 6.71 -22.26
CA ARG A 341 -1.97 7.30 -22.89
C ARG A 341 -1.60 8.42 -23.87
N LYS A 342 -0.73 9.36 -23.46
CA LYS A 342 -0.25 10.46 -24.31
C LYS A 342 0.50 9.95 -25.54
N LEU A 343 1.28 8.88 -25.41
CA LEU A 343 2.01 8.27 -26.52
C LEU A 343 1.08 7.53 -27.49
N ARG A 344 0.11 6.75 -27.00
CA ARG A 344 -0.89 6.10 -27.86
C ARG A 344 -1.61 7.10 -28.73
N HIS A 345 -1.98 8.25 -28.16
CA HIS A 345 -2.70 9.29 -28.85
C HIS A 345 -1.81 10.05 -29.83
N GLY A 346 -0.70 10.62 -29.36
CA GLY A 346 0.18 11.47 -30.19
C GLY A 346 0.91 10.73 -31.31
N LEU A 347 1.14 9.42 -31.16
CA LEU A 347 1.77 8.58 -32.18
C LEU A 347 0.76 7.73 -32.97
N ARG A 348 -0.54 7.78 -32.64
CA ARG A 348 -1.62 6.99 -33.24
C ARG A 348 -1.40 5.47 -33.21
N ILE A 349 -0.76 4.96 -32.16
CA ILE A 349 -0.49 3.53 -31.98
C ILE A 349 -1.25 3.04 -30.75
N THR A 350 -2.37 2.37 -30.96
CA THR A 350 -3.22 1.82 -29.89
C THR A 350 -2.63 0.57 -29.23
N SER A 351 -1.67 -0.09 -29.88
CA SER A 351 -1.04 -1.33 -29.44
C SER A 351 0.05 -1.16 -28.36
N ILE A 352 0.45 0.07 -28.01
CA ILE A 352 1.43 0.32 -26.95
C ILE A 352 0.83 -0.14 -25.61
N ALA A 353 1.20 -1.30 -25.09
CA ALA A 353 0.67 -1.80 -23.81
C ALA A 353 1.17 -0.94 -22.64
N SER A 354 0.43 -0.91 -21.52
CA SER A 354 0.88 -0.21 -20.30
C SER A 354 2.20 -0.80 -19.77
N SER A 355 2.42 -2.09 -20.00
CA SER A 355 3.68 -2.81 -19.71
C SER A 355 4.87 -2.36 -20.57
N THR A 356 4.64 -1.72 -21.73
CA THR A 356 5.72 -1.26 -22.62
C THR A 356 6.59 -0.20 -21.93
N LEU A 357 5.99 0.73 -21.17
CA LEU A 357 6.77 1.74 -20.46
C LEU A 357 7.66 1.13 -19.37
N TYR A 358 7.17 0.06 -18.74
CA TYR A 358 7.97 -0.69 -17.77
C TYR A 358 9.09 -1.44 -18.49
N THR A 359 8.82 -2.06 -19.64
CA THR A 359 9.75 -2.85 -20.48
C THR A 359 10.88 -2.00 -21.08
N ASP A 360 10.54 -0.80 -21.51
CA ASP A 360 11.43 0.15 -22.19
C ASP A 360 11.46 1.49 -21.43
N PRO A 361 12.07 1.53 -20.22
CA PRO A 361 11.91 2.63 -19.26
C PRO A 361 12.77 3.87 -19.56
N SER A 362 13.26 4.07 -20.78
CA SER A 362 13.99 5.27 -21.20
C SER A 362 13.50 5.77 -22.56
N ILE A 363 13.75 7.05 -22.89
CA ILE A 363 13.27 7.65 -24.16
C ILE A 363 13.82 6.88 -25.35
N THR A 364 15.10 6.52 -25.34
CA THR A 364 15.74 5.77 -26.42
C THR A 364 15.12 4.38 -26.60
N GLN A 365 14.84 3.68 -25.50
CA GLN A 365 14.24 2.34 -25.54
C GLN A 365 12.79 2.40 -26.02
N LEU A 366 12.01 3.33 -25.47
CA LEU A 366 10.60 3.50 -25.79
C LEU A 366 10.39 3.94 -27.24
N ALA A 367 11.19 4.89 -27.72
CA ALA A 367 11.15 5.34 -29.12
C ALA A 367 11.48 4.18 -30.07
N SER A 368 12.50 3.38 -29.73
CA SER A 368 12.87 2.21 -30.51
C SER A 368 11.77 1.14 -30.53
N ALA A 369 11.05 0.93 -29.41
CA ALA A 369 9.93 0.00 -29.34
C ALA A 369 8.73 0.48 -30.16
N VAL A 370 8.44 1.78 -30.12
CA VAL A 370 7.33 2.39 -30.86
C VAL A 370 7.56 2.41 -32.37
N VAL A 371 8.79 2.70 -32.83
CA VAL A 371 9.15 2.60 -34.25
C VAL A 371 9.00 1.15 -34.76
N LYS A 372 9.17 0.14 -33.91
CA LYS A 372 8.95 -1.28 -34.26
C LYS A 372 7.48 -1.62 -34.39
N PHE A 373 6.63 -1.17 -33.46
CA PHE A 373 5.18 -1.35 -33.56
C PHE A 373 4.57 -0.76 -34.84
N SER A 374 5.20 0.26 -35.42
CA SER A 374 4.77 0.86 -36.71
C SER A 374 5.26 0.10 -37.95
N LYS A 375 6.36 -0.66 -37.83
CA LYS A 375 6.94 -1.45 -38.94
C LYS A 375 6.47 -2.91 -38.96
N ASP A 376 5.91 -3.41 -37.85
CA ASP A 376 5.55 -4.82 -37.67
C ASP A 376 4.17 -5.26 -38.24
N GLU A 377 3.63 -4.59 -39.27
CA GLU A 377 2.80 -5.33 -40.25
C GLU A 377 3.67 -6.16 -41.21
N VAL A 378 4.99 -5.88 -41.34
CA VAL A 378 5.91 -6.71 -42.12
C VAL A 378 7.35 -6.69 -41.55
N SER A 379 7.75 -7.83 -40.97
CA SER A 379 9.13 -8.30 -40.69
C SER A 379 9.77 -8.07 -39.30
N ILE A 380 9.87 -9.20 -38.61
CA ILE A 380 10.68 -9.54 -37.43
C ILE A 380 12.19 -9.37 -37.72
N HIS A 381 12.80 -8.22 -37.37
CA HIS A 381 14.21 -8.17 -36.92
C HIS A 381 14.62 -6.79 -36.38
N GLY A 382 15.09 -6.72 -35.13
CA GLY A 382 15.86 -5.56 -34.65
C GLY A 382 15.75 -5.18 -33.16
N GLN A 383 15.21 -6.00 -32.27
CA GLN A 383 15.20 -5.74 -30.82
C GLN A 383 16.20 -6.65 -30.11
N LYS A 384 16.91 -6.12 -29.12
CA LYS A 384 17.55 -6.99 -28.12
C LYS A 384 16.43 -7.73 -27.41
N THR A 385 16.27 -9.02 -27.70
CA THR A 385 15.31 -9.87 -27.01
C THR A 385 15.57 -9.82 -25.50
N ALA A 386 14.59 -10.15 -24.65
CA ALA A 386 14.80 -10.26 -23.19
C ALA A 386 16.05 -11.09 -22.85
N SER A 387 16.34 -12.12 -23.67
CA SER A 387 17.59 -12.88 -23.62
C SER A 387 18.85 -12.02 -23.81
N GLN A 388 18.89 -11.15 -24.82
CA GLN A 388 20.07 -10.33 -25.09
C GLN A 388 20.32 -9.27 -24.00
N LEU A 389 19.27 -8.72 -23.38
CA LEU A 389 19.41 -7.83 -22.23
C LEU A 389 19.96 -8.60 -21.02
N ARG A 390 19.39 -9.79 -20.73
CA ARG A 390 19.89 -10.70 -19.70
C ARG A 390 21.36 -11.03 -19.90
N ASP A 391 21.76 -11.46 -21.10
CA ASP A 391 23.13 -11.86 -21.41
C ASP A 391 24.10 -10.68 -21.26
N SER A 392 23.66 -9.47 -21.66
CA SER A 392 24.43 -8.24 -21.49
C SER A 392 24.64 -7.89 -20.01
N MET A 393 23.58 -7.92 -19.19
CA MET A 393 23.67 -7.67 -17.75
C MET A 393 24.54 -8.72 -17.06
N LEU A 394 24.35 -10.00 -17.40
CA LEU A 394 25.13 -11.09 -16.85
C LEU A 394 26.62 -10.89 -17.14
N LYS A 395 26.98 -10.59 -18.39
CA LYS A 395 28.38 -10.31 -18.77
C LYS A 395 28.95 -9.12 -18.00
N GLU A 396 28.19 -8.03 -17.88
CA GLU A 396 28.62 -6.84 -17.15
C GLU A 396 28.90 -7.14 -15.68
N PHE A 397 27.95 -7.75 -14.98
CA PHE A 397 28.09 -8.02 -13.55
C PHE A 397 29.12 -9.14 -13.24
N ARG A 398 29.31 -10.11 -14.15
CA ARG A 398 30.42 -11.08 -14.05
C ARG A 398 31.78 -10.39 -14.05
N SER A 399 31.98 -9.40 -14.92
CA SER A 399 33.25 -8.64 -14.94
C SER A 399 33.53 -7.92 -13.62
N ARG A 400 32.51 -7.51 -12.88
CA ARG A 400 32.67 -6.93 -11.54
C ARG A 400 33.04 -7.96 -10.48
N ILE A 401 32.56 -9.19 -10.61
CA ILE A 401 32.97 -10.32 -9.76
C ILE A 401 34.44 -10.65 -10.03
N ASP A 402 34.87 -10.65 -11.30
CA ASP A 402 36.27 -10.90 -11.68
C ASP A 402 37.25 -9.92 -11.01
N LEU A 403 36.85 -8.65 -10.86
CA LEU A 403 37.66 -7.65 -10.17
C LEU A 403 37.90 -7.99 -8.69
N LEU A 404 37.04 -8.77 -8.05
CA LEU A 404 37.23 -9.23 -6.66
C LEU A 404 38.37 -10.25 -6.57
N ILE A 405 38.68 -10.97 -7.66
CA ILE A 405 39.74 -11.98 -7.73
C ILE A 405 41.12 -11.35 -7.82
N LEU A 406 41.24 -10.16 -8.43
CA LEU A 406 42.52 -9.49 -8.69
C LEU A 406 43.21 -8.94 -7.43
N SER A 407 42.52 -8.92 -6.29
CA SER A 407 43.07 -8.54 -4.99
C SER A 407 42.46 -9.44 -3.92
N PRO A 408 42.86 -10.73 -3.88
CA PRO A 408 42.24 -11.71 -3.00
C PRO A 408 42.47 -11.27 -1.56
N PRO A 409 41.41 -11.14 -0.73
CA PRO A 409 41.55 -10.80 0.67
C PRO A 409 42.44 -11.81 1.40
N THR A 410 43.18 -11.31 2.39
CA THR A 410 44.02 -12.15 3.25
C THR A 410 43.15 -13.16 3.99
N SER A 411 43.59 -14.42 3.98
CA SER A 411 42.96 -15.62 4.54
C SER A 411 41.84 -15.39 5.57
N HIS A 412 40.69 -16.02 5.36
CA HIS A 412 39.62 -16.15 6.35
C HIS A 412 40.17 -16.43 7.74
N ARG A 413 39.87 -15.54 8.69
CA ARG A 413 40.04 -15.87 10.11
C ARG A 413 39.09 -17.02 10.42
N LYS A 414 39.54 -18.05 11.15
CA LYS A 414 38.63 -19.05 11.73
C LYS A 414 37.49 -18.32 12.45
N VAL A 415 36.30 -18.37 11.88
CA VAL A 415 35.10 -17.78 12.46
C VAL A 415 34.56 -18.75 13.50
N ASP A 416 34.26 -18.24 14.70
CA ASP A 416 33.57 -19.00 15.73
C ASP A 416 32.10 -19.15 15.31
N THR A 417 31.72 -20.35 14.86
CA THR A 417 30.35 -20.64 14.40
C THR A 417 29.34 -20.76 15.55
N ASN A 418 29.78 -20.64 16.80
CA ASN A 418 28.91 -20.51 17.97
C ASN A 418 28.57 -19.04 18.29
N HIS A 419 29.12 -18.07 17.56
CA HIS A 419 28.92 -16.64 17.80
C HIS A 419 28.72 -15.88 16.48
N GLU A 420 27.61 -16.17 15.81
CA GLU A 420 27.25 -15.67 14.48
C GLU A 420 26.84 -14.19 14.52
N ILE A 421 27.44 -13.38 13.63
CA ILE A 421 27.07 -12.00 13.33
C ILE A 421 26.40 -11.99 11.95
N VAL A 422 25.08 -11.83 11.93
CA VAL A 422 24.28 -11.93 10.71
C VAL A 422 23.99 -10.55 10.14
N VAL A 423 24.17 -10.39 8.83
CA VAL A 423 23.63 -9.25 8.07
C VAL A 423 22.35 -9.71 7.39
N LEU A 424 21.22 -9.11 7.72
CA LEU A 424 19.92 -9.42 7.12
C LEU A 424 19.42 -8.22 6.32
N THR A 425 19.18 -8.41 5.03
CA THR A 425 18.49 -7.39 4.23
C THR A 425 16.99 -7.68 4.16
N GLY A 426 16.16 -6.63 4.13
CA GLY A 426 14.71 -6.80 3.95
C GLY A 426 13.97 -7.27 5.20
N SER A 427 14.55 -6.99 6.38
CA SER A 427 13.98 -7.30 7.70
C SER A 427 12.60 -6.69 7.99
N THR A 428 12.17 -5.69 7.20
CA THR A 428 10.86 -5.04 7.30
C THR A 428 9.79 -5.67 6.39
N GLY A 429 10.18 -6.59 5.51
CA GLY A 429 9.26 -7.34 4.65
C GLY A 429 8.61 -8.51 5.41
N THR A 430 7.54 -9.09 4.84
CA THR A 430 6.78 -10.18 5.47
C THR A 430 7.65 -11.38 5.84
N LEU A 431 8.41 -11.95 4.90
CA LEU A 431 9.34 -13.05 5.22
C LEU A 431 10.50 -12.59 6.11
N GLY A 432 11.03 -11.39 5.86
CA GLY A 432 12.21 -10.89 6.57
C GLY A 432 11.99 -10.63 8.06
N SER A 433 10.78 -10.21 8.46
CA SER A 433 10.45 -10.04 9.89
C SER A 433 10.39 -11.38 10.62
N HIS A 434 9.90 -12.43 9.97
CA HIS A 434 9.89 -13.79 10.52
C HIS A 434 11.30 -14.40 10.54
N ILE A 435 12.13 -14.20 9.51
CA ILE A 435 13.54 -14.63 9.52
C ILE A 435 14.28 -13.98 10.70
N LEU A 436 14.09 -12.67 10.91
CA LEU A 436 14.67 -11.97 12.05
C LEU A 436 14.24 -12.58 13.40
N GLY A 437 12.96 -12.92 13.55
CA GLY A 437 12.47 -13.63 14.73
C GLY A 437 13.16 -14.98 14.94
N SER A 438 13.25 -15.78 13.88
CA SER A 438 13.89 -17.11 13.89
C SER A 438 15.37 -17.02 14.27
N LEU A 439 16.09 -16.04 13.73
CA LEU A 439 17.50 -15.78 14.06
C LEU A 439 17.67 -15.39 15.54
N LEU A 440 16.75 -14.60 16.11
CA LEU A 440 16.84 -14.17 17.52
C LEU A 440 16.60 -15.31 18.52
N LEU A 441 15.86 -16.34 18.11
CA LEU A 441 15.64 -17.56 18.90
C LEU A 441 16.85 -18.51 18.83
N ASN A 442 17.73 -18.36 17.84
CA ASN A 442 18.89 -19.21 17.69
C ASN A 442 20.02 -18.77 18.64
N PRO A 443 20.47 -19.63 19.59
CA PRO A 443 21.46 -19.26 20.59
C PRO A 443 22.85 -18.99 20.01
N ARG A 444 23.13 -19.44 18.78
CA ARG A 444 24.40 -19.15 18.08
C ARG A 444 24.46 -17.71 17.57
N VAL A 445 23.32 -17.03 17.42
CA VAL A 445 23.27 -15.67 16.86
C VAL A 445 23.57 -14.64 17.94
N ALA A 446 24.75 -14.05 17.82
CA ALA A 446 25.25 -13.03 18.72
C ALA A 446 24.75 -11.63 18.38
N HIS A 447 24.68 -11.30 17.10
CA HIS A 447 24.28 -9.97 16.63
C HIS A 447 23.67 -10.01 15.24
N ILE A 448 22.75 -9.11 14.95
CA ILE A 448 22.05 -8.99 13.66
C ILE A 448 22.07 -7.54 13.19
N TYR A 449 22.68 -7.28 12.03
CA TYR A 449 22.62 -6.02 11.31
C TYR A 449 21.50 -6.07 10.26
N CYS A 450 20.44 -5.30 10.49
CA CYS A 450 19.30 -5.19 9.59
C CYS A 450 19.49 -4.00 8.64
N LEU A 451 19.67 -4.27 7.34
CA LEU A 451 19.87 -3.24 6.31
C LEU A 451 18.55 -2.93 5.60
N ASN A 452 18.06 -1.69 5.74
CA ASN A 452 16.75 -1.26 5.22
C ASN A 452 16.85 0.08 4.47
N ARG A 453 15.94 0.33 3.53
CA ARG A 453 15.93 1.58 2.71
C ARG A 453 15.46 2.83 3.47
N SER A 454 14.64 2.65 4.51
CA SER A 454 14.05 3.76 5.27
C SER A 454 14.58 3.84 6.70
N PRO A 455 14.81 5.05 7.26
CA PRO A 455 15.12 5.24 8.67
C PRO A 455 14.01 4.74 9.62
N SER A 456 12.80 4.51 9.10
CA SER A 456 11.64 3.96 9.81
C SER A 456 11.69 2.43 10.00
N GLY A 457 12.82 1.77 9.76
CA GLY A 457 12.94 0.31 9.85
C GLY A 457 12.53 -0.29 11.21
N LYS A 458 12.61 0.52 12.28
CA LYS A 458 12.15 0.14 13.63
C LYS A 458 10.61 0.17 13.76
N SER A 459 9.93 1.19 13.24
CA SER A 459 8.47 1.35 13.34
C SER A 459 7.70 0.41 12.40
N LEU A 460 8.25 0.07 11.22
CA LEU A 460 7.65 -0.92 10.31
C LEU A 460 7.74 -2.37 10.84
N ARG A 461 8.67 -2.63 11.76
CA ARG A 461 8.79 -3.93 12.47
C ARG A 461 7.76 -4.03 13.59
N GLU A 462 7.53 -2.95 14.33
CA GLU A 462 6.52 -2.89 15.40
C GLU A 462 5.11 -3.17 14.87
N SER A 463 4.81 -2.79 13.62
CA SER A 463 3.53 -3.12 12.97
C SER A 463 3.44 -4.54 12.40
N ARG A 464 4.57 -5.23 12.18
CA ARG A 464 4.64 -6.51 11.43
C ARG A 464 5.25 -7.69 12.18
N SER A 465 5.72 -7.50 13.42
CA SER A 465 6.30 -8.57 14.22
C SER A 465 5.64 -8.64 15.60
N GLN A 466 5.04 -9.78 15.91
CA GLN A 466 4.60 -10.12 17.27
C GLN A 466 5.74 -10.68 18.14
N PHE A 467 6.92 -10.93 17.56
CA PHE A 467 7.91 -11.86 18.11
C PHE A 467 9.25 -11.26 18.49
N ALA A 468 9.42 -9.94 18.37
CA ALA A 468 10.76 -9.39 18.46
C ALA A 468 10.75 -8.06 19.19
N ASP A 469 11.06 -8.12 20.49
CA ASP A 469 11.26 -6.94 21.33
C ASP A 469 12.18 -5.94 20.62
N THR A 470 11.72 -4.70 20.43
CA THR A 470 12.49 -3.66 19.75
C THR A 470 13.59 -3.07 20.63
N ALA A 471 13.71 -3.58 21.85
CA ALA A 471 14.81 -3.36 22.78
C ALA A 471 15.88 -4.47 22.77
N ASP A 472 15.76 -5.54 21.96
CA ASP A 472 16.80 -6.58 21.91
C ASP A 472 18.13 -5.97 21.44
N THR A 473 19.11 -5.98 22.34
CA THR A 473 20.42 -5.34 22.17
C THR A 473 21.26 -6.01 21.08
N ARG A 474 20.87 -7.21 20.63
CA ARG A 474 21.53 -7.95 19.55
C ARG A 474 21.14 -7.44 18.16
N VAL A 475 20.19 -6.50 18.02
CA VAL A 475 19.75 -6.01 16.70
C VAL A 475 20.19 -4.56 16.46
N THR A 476 20.77 -4.30 15.29
CA THR A 476 21.09 -2.95 14.82
C THR A 476 20.47 -2.68 13.46
N PHE A 477 19.62 -1.67 13.37
CA PHE A 477 19.03 -1.21 12.11
C PHE A 477 19.90 -0.15 11.46
N LEU A 478 20.21 -0.33 10.18
CA LEU A 478 20.98 0.61 9.38
C LEU A 478 20.18 1.00 8.14
N THR A 479 20.07 2.31 7.89
CA THR A 479 19.53 2.84 6.63
C THR A 479 20.59 2.73 5.55
N THR A 480 20.29 2.00 4.47
CA THR A 480 21.21 1.67 3.39
C THR A 480 20.58 1.87 2.02
N ASP A 481 21.42 2.20 1.04
CA ASP A 481 21.13 2.02 -0.37
C ASP A 481 22.07 0.94 -0.90
N LEU A 482 21.54 -0.29 -1.07
CA LEU A 482 22.36 -1.44 -1.46
C LEU A 482 23.00 -1.26 -2.85
N SER A 483 22.42 -0.45 -3.74
CA SER A 483 22.97 -0.20 -5.08
C SER A 483 24.28 0.61 -5.05
N LYS A 484 24.49 1.41 -3.99
CA LYS A 484 25.66 2.28 -3.84
C LYS A 484 26.88 1.50 -3.33
N PRO A 485 28.10 1.96 -3.68
CA PRO A 485 29.33 1.48 -3.04
C PRO A 485 29.22 1.53 -1.52
N GLN A 486 29.79 0.54 -0.84
CA GLN A 486 29.71 0.39 0.62
C GLN A 486 28.26 0.45 1.17
N LEU A 487 27.27 0.05 0.35
CA LEU A 487 25.85 0.00 0.70
C LEU A 487 25.26 1.36 1.10
N GLY A 488 25.89 2.45 0.65
CA GLY A 488 25.50 3.82 1.00
C GLY A 488 25.77 4.19 2.46
N LEU A 489 26.58 3.40 3.17
CA LEU A 489 26.89 3.61 4.59
C LEU A 489 28.11 4.50 4.80
N ARG A 490 28.15 5.16 5.96
CA ARG A 490 29.38 5.81 6.46
C ARG A 490 30.41 4.74 6.80
N SER A 491 31.70 5.05 6.61
CA SER A 491 32.81 4.11 6.77
C SER A 491 32.79 3.37 8.11
N LYS A 492 32.47 4.04 9.23
CA LYS A 492 32.36 3.40 10.56
C LYS A 492 31.32 2.28 10.59
N ASN A 493 30.14 2.49 9.99
CA ASN A 493 29.07 1.49 9.97
C ASN A 493 29.42 0.35 9.02
N TYR A 494 30.03 0.65 7.86
CA TYR A 494 30.49 -0.37 6.93
C TYR A 494 31.59 -1.26 7.54
N SER A 495 32.56 -0.69 8.27
CA SER A 495 33.59 -1.45 8.99
C SER A 495 33.01 -2.43 10.01
N ASN A 496 31.88 -2.12 10.64
CA ASN A 496 31.22 -3.05 11.55
C ASN A 496 30.65 -4.27 10.80
N LEU A 497 30.14 -4.07 9.57
CA LEU A 497 29.63 -5.16 8.75
C LEU A 497 30.72 -6.13 8.27
N LEU A 498 31.99 -5.71 8.23
CA LEU A 498 33.12 -6.60 7.89
C LEU A 498 33.31 -7.72 8.94
N ARG A 499 32.70 -7.59 10.13
CA ARG A 499 32.70 -8.64 11.15
C ARG A 499 31.64 -9.71 10.91
N ALA A 500 30.77 -9.52 9.92
CA ALA A 500 29.70 -10.45 9.62
C ALA A 500 30.25 -11.84 9.32
N THR A 501 29.57 -12.84 9.88
CA THR A 501 29.85 -14.26 9.68
C THR A 501 28.90 -14.86 8.64
N ARG A 502 27.71 -14.26 8.47
CA ARG A 502 26.68 -14.65 7.49
C ARG A 502 26.00 -13.42 6.91
N ILE A 503 25.69 -13.46 5.62
CA ILE A 503 24.83 -12.48 4.95
C ILE A 503 23.61 -13.20 4.42
N ILE A 504 22.42 -12.81 4.85
CA ILE A 504 21.14 -13.29 4.34
C ILE A 504 20.50 -12.18 3.51
N HIS A 505 20.50 -12.38 2.19
CA HIS A 505 19.95 -11.42 1.25
C HIS A 505 18.50 -11.78 0.87
N ASN A 506 17.55 -11.18 1.58
CA ASN A 506 16.11 -11.36 1.35
C ASN A 506 15.44 -10.14 0.66
N ALA A 507 16.02 -8.95 0.80
CA ALA A 507 15.46 -7.73 0.19
C ALA A 507 15.40 -7.81 -1.34
N TRP A 508 14.19 -7.84 -1.90
CA TRP A 508 13.94 -7.70 -3.34
C TRP A 508 12.58 -7.04 -3.56
N PRO A 509 12.41 -6.13 -4.54
CA PRO A 509 11.08 -5.66 -4.94
C PRO A 509 10.27 -6.83 -5.52
N VAL A 510 9.09 -7.12 -5.00
CA VAL A 510 8.19 -8.14 -5.57
C VAL A 510 7.14 -7.42 -6.40
N ASN A 511 7.43 -7.25 -7.70
CA ASN A 511 6.52 -6.63 -8.64
C ASN A 511 6.72 -7.25 -10.03
N PHE A 512 5.73 -8.03 -10.47
CA PHE A 512 5.76 -8.77 -11.74
C PHE A 512 5.55 -7.87 -12.97
N ASN A 513 5.13 -6.61 -12.78
CA ASN A 513 4.89 -5.67 -13.87
C ASN A 513 6.16 -4.88 -14.26
N LEU A 514 7.21 -4.91 -13.44
CA LEU A 514 8.48 -4.25 -13.74
C LEU A 514 9.28 -5.04 -14.77
N SER A 515 10.02 -4.34 -15.63
CA SER A 515 10.97 -4.98 -16.53
C SER A 515 12.26 -5.36 -15.84
N LEU A 516 13.04 -6.20 -16.52
CA LEU A 516 14.37 -6.59 -16.05
C LEU A 516 15.28 -5.36 -15.80
N SER A 517 15.20 -4.32 -16.63
CA SER A 517 16.01 -3.11 -16.47
C SER A 517 15.79 -2.42 -15.12
N SER A 518 14.53 -2.34 -14.66
CA SER A 518 14.17 -1.73 -13.38
C SER A 518 14.75 -2.48 -12.17
N PHE A 519 15.15 -3.74 -12.33
CA PHE A 519 15.81 -4.52 -11.27
C PHE A 519 17.33 -4.33 -11.23
N ARG A 520 17.93 -3.55 -12.13
CA ARG A 520 19.36 -3.27 -12.13
C ARG A 520 19.90 -2.80 -10.77
N PRO A 521 19.26 -1.88 -10.03
CA PRO A 521 19.72 -1.50 -8.68
C PRO A 521 19.70 -2.65 -7.67
N SER A 522 18.77 -3.62 -7.83
CA SER A 522 18.70 -4.81 -6.98
C SER A 522 19.86 -5.78 -7.28
N ILE A 523 20.19 -5.95 -8.56
CA ILE A 523 21.35 -6.75 -9.00
C ILE A 523 22.67 -6.07 -8.60
N GLU A 524 22.77 -4.75 -8.70
CA GLU A 524 23.89 -3.98 -8.14
C GLU A 524 24.03 -4.21 -6.63
N GLY A 525 22.90 -4.24 -5.91
CA GLY A 525 22.83 -4.59 -4.50
C GLY A 525 23.40 -5.97 -4.20
N LEU A 526 23.04 -6.98 -5.00
CA LEU A 526 23.61 -8.33 -4.88
C LEU A 526 25.12 -8.32 -5.08
N ILE A 527 25.65 -7.64 -6.11
CA ILE A 527 27.09 -7.55 -6.34
C ILE A 527 27.82 -6.86 -5.18
N ASN A 528 27.22 -5.80 -4.62
CA ASN A 528 27.80 -5.12 -3.45
C ASN A 528 27.75 -6.00 -2.19
N LEU A 529 26.75 -6.88 -2.05
CA LEU A 529 26.68 -7.86 -0.96
C LEU A 529 27.65 -9.03 -1.16
N ILE A 530 27.88 -9.49 -2.38
CA ILE A 530 28.97 -10.44 -2.71
C ILE A 530 30.31 -9.80 -2.35
N THR A 531 30.51 -8.53 -2.71
CA THR A 531 31.71 -7.76 -2.33
C THR A 531 31.88 -7.68 -0.81
N LEU A 532 30.79 -7.44 -0.07
CA LEU A 532 30.79 -7.45 1.39
C LEU A 532 31.12 -8.84 1.94
N ALA A 533 30.52 -9.91 1.40
CA ALA A 533 30.81 -11.29 1.80
C ALA A 533 32.30 -11.57 1.68
N VAL A 534 32.88 -11.23 0.52
CA VAL A 534 34.31 -11.39 0.22
C VAL A 534 35.21 -10.59 1.18
N SER A 535 34.74 -9.43 1.60
CA SER A 535 35.47 -8.54 2.53
C SER A 535 35.24 -8.87 4.01
N SER A 536 34.26 -9.72 4.32
CA SER A 536 33.84 -10.03 5.70
C SER A 536 34.59 -11.21 6.30
N ALA A 537 34.57 -11.32 7.62
CA ALA A 537 35.19 -12.45 8.33
C ALA A 537 34.61 -13.81 7.91
N GLY A 538 33.29 -13.87 7.68
CA GLY A 538 32.56 -15.09 7.36
C GLY A 538 32.73 -15.59 5.95
N GLY A 539 32.72 -14.70 4.96
CA GLY A 539 32.80 -15.13 3.57
C GLY A 539 31.56 -15.85 3.04
N ARG A 540 30.42 -15.79 3.74
CA ARG A 540 29.21 -16.57 3.42
C ARG A 540 28.02 -15.69 3.05
N LEU A 541 27.36 -16.00 1.94
CA LEU A 541 26.14 -15.33 1.48
C LEU A 541 25.06 -16.35 1.12
N PHE A 542 23.87 -16.16 1.72
CA PHE A 542 22.66 -16.91 1.44
C PHE A 542 21.65 -16.00 0.74
N PHE A 543 21.22 -16.35 -0.46
CA PHE A 543 20.26 -15.57 -1.25
C PHE A 543 18.87 -16.19 -1.24
N VAL A 544 17.85 -15.38 -0.95
CA VAL A 544 16.46 -15.80 -1.10
C VAL A 544 16.03 -15.51 -2.56
N SER A 545 16.04 -16.55 -3.39
CA SER A 545 15.55 -16.53 -4.76
C SER A 545 14.05 -16.87 -4.82
N SER A 546 13.51 -17.03 -6.02
CA SER A 546 12.11 -17.38 -6.26
C SER A 546 12.01 -18.53 -7.26
N ILE A 547 11.02 -19.42 -7.11
CA ILE A 547 10.74 -20.47 -8.10
C ILE A 547 10.47 -19.91 -9.51
N SER A 548 9.99 -18.67 -9.60
CA SER A 548 9.75 -17.95 -10.86
C SER A 548 10.97 -17.88 -11.78
N SER A 549 12.19 -17.94 -11.22
CA SER A 549 13.45 -17.96 -11.99
C SER A 549 13.58 -19.19 -12.89
N VAL A 550 12.85 -20.26 -12.58
CA VAL A 550 12.91 -21.57 -13.24
C VAL A 550 11.52 -22.19 -13.49
N MET A 551 10.46 -21.38 -13.43
CA MET A 551 9.07 -21.86 -13.50
C MET A 551 8.70 -22.47 -14.86
N GLY A 552 9.39 -22.06 -15.93
CA GLY A 552 9.25 -22.64 -17.26
C GLY A 552 10.14 -23.86 -17.49
N TYR A 553 10.96 -24.27 -16.51
CA TYR A 553 11.73 -25.50 -16.62
C TYR A 553 10.80 -26.71 -16.71
N ARG A 554 11.08 -27.60 -17.67
CA ARG A 554 10.38 -28.87 -17.86
C ARG A 554 11.41 -29.99 -17.85
N SER A 555 11.16 -31.02 -17.06
CA SER A 555 11.98 -32.24 -17.01
C SER A 555 11.09 -33.46 -17.21
N SER A 556 11.69 -34.55 -17.68
CA SER A 556 11.00 -35.84 -17.83
C SER A 556 10.51 -36.42 -16.49
N SER A 557 11.12 -36.03 -15.37
CA SER A 557 10.69 -36.39 -14.02
C SER A 557 9.58 -35.49 -13.46
N GLY A 558 9.25 -34.37 -14.12
CA GLY A 558 8.29 -33.38 -13.63
C GLY A 558 8.79 -32.57 -12.42
N THR A 559 10.04 -32.75 -11.99
CA THR A 559 10.61 -32.08 -10.81
C THR A 559 11.69 -31.09 -11.21
N THR A 560 11.65 -29.88 -10.62
CA THR A 560 12.73 -28.90 -10.75
C THR A 560 13.93 -29.28 -9.88
N PRO A 561 15.15 -29.39 -10.44
CA PRO A 561 16.32 -29.79 -9.68
C PRO A 561 16.75 -28.72 -8.67
N GLU A 562 17.32 -29.19 -7.55
CA GLU A 562 18.07 -28.38 -6.58
C GLU A 562 19.49 -28.08 -7.09
N ASP A 563 19.57 -27.54 -8.30
CA ASP A 563 20.81 -27.12 -8.96
C ASP A 563 20.57 -25.85 -9.78
N ILE A 564 21.66 -25.17 -10.17
CA ILE A 564 21.59 -24.05 -11.10
C ILE A 564 21.19 -24.58 -12.46
N ILE A 565 20.10 -24.03 -12.97
CA ILE A 565 19.62 -24.36 -14.30
C ILE A 565 20.25 -23.36 -15.24
N HIS A 566 21.19 -23.83 -16.05
CA HIS A 566 21.77 -23.03 -17.12
C HIS A 566 20.87 -23.08 -18.36
N PRO A 567 20.91 -22.06 -19.23
CA PRO A 567 20.20 -22.12 -20.50
C PRO A 567 20.68 -23.34 -21.30
N SER A 568 19.77 -24.27 -21.63
CA SER A 568 20.08 -25.34 -22.58
C SER A 568 20.27 -24.76 -23.98
N THR A 569 21.14 -25.37 -24.77
CA THR A 569 21.28 -25.06 -26.21
C THR A 569 20.06 -25.49 -27.03
N ASP A 570 19.14 -26.26 -26.45
CA ASP A 570 17.91 -26.72 -27.08
C ASP A 570 16.79 -25.70 -26.84
N ILE A 571 16.48 -24.95 -27.90
CA ILE A 571 15.68 -23.71 -27.94
C ILE A 571 14.18 -24.02 -28.11
N ILE A 572 13.49 -24.56 -27.11
CA ILE A 572 12.04 -24.79 -27.28
C ILE A 572 11.17 -24.03 -26.27
N GLU A 573 11.57 -23.82 -25.02
CA GLU A 573 10.75 -23.03 -24.05
C GLU A 573 11.60 -22.16 -23.12
N SER A 574 11.08 -20.99 -22.74
CA SER A 574 11.73 -20.11 -21.75
C SER A 574 11.71 -20.77 -20.38
N ILE A 575 12.89 -21.02 -19.80
CA ILE A 575 13.06 -21.57 -18.44
C ILE A 575 12.49 -20.63 -17.36
N VAL A 576 12.48 -19.33 -17.66
CA VAL A 576 12.10 -18.26 -16.73
C VAL A 576 10.64 -17.87 -16.97
N ALA A 577 9.90 -17.52 -15.90
CA ALA A 577 8.58 -16.91 -16.05
C ALA A 577 8.66 -15.61 -16.87
N PRO A 578 7.64 -15.27 -17.68
CA PRO A 578 7.71 -14.19 -18.66
C PRO A 578 7.52 -12.79 -18.02
N ASN A 579 8.34 -12.44 -17.03
CA ASN A 579 8.33 -11.13 -16.39
C ASN A 579 9.72 -10.71 -15.87
N GLY A 580 9.92 -9.41 -15.65
CA GLY A 580 11.23 -8.86 -15.25
C GLY A 580 11.68 -9.28 -13.84
N TYR A 581 10.74 -9.56 -12.93
CA TYR A 581 11.06 -10.07 -11.60
C TYR A 581 11.76 -11.43 -11.68
N ALA A 582 11.17 -12.36 -12.42
CA ALA A 582 11.70 -13.70 -12.63
C ALA A 582 13.08 -13.67 -13.32
N GLU A 583 13.23 -12.86 -14.38
CA GLU A 583 14.51 -12.65 -15.07
C GLU A 583 15.58 -12.09 -14.11
N SER A 584 15.21 -11.15 -13.25
CA SER A 584 16.15 -10.56 -12.28
C SER A 584 16.64 -11.58 -11.23
N LYS A 585 15.75 -12.47 -10.76
CA LYS A 585 16.09 -13.56 -9.84
C LYS A 585 16.95 -14.61 -10.55
N TYR A 586 16.63 -14.96 -11.79
CA TYR A 586 17.42 -15.88 -12.59
C TYR A 586 18.85 -15.38 -12.84
N ILE A 587 19.02 -14.12 -13.25
CA ILE A 587 20.36 -13.49 -13.39
C ILE A 587 21.12 -13.55 -12.07
N SER A 588 20.43 -13.30 -10.95
CA SER A 588 21.03 -13.35 -9.62
C SER A 588 21.53 -14.75 -9.27
N GLU A 589 20.77 -15.81 -9.58
CA GLU A 589 21.21 -17.20 -9.40
C GLU A 589 22.47 -17.50 -10.24
N LEU A 590 22.51 -17.07 -11.51
CA LEU A 590 23.67 -17.26 -12.38
C LEU A 590 24.91 -16.47 -11.91
N LEU A 591 24.72 -15.28 -11.35
CA LEU A 591 25.80 -14.47 -10.78
C LEU A 591 26.34 -15.08 -9.48
N ILE A 592 25.48 -15.66 -8.65
CA ILE A 592 25.88 -16.37 -7.44
C ILE A 592 26.64 -17.65 -7.80
N SER A 593 26.16 -18.43 -8.77
CA SER A 593 26.88 -19.60 -9.29
C SER A 593 28.28 -19.21 -9.76
N TYR A 594 28.35 -18.16 -10.57
CA TYR A 594 29.60 -17.66 -11.09
C TYR A 594 30.55 -17.18 -9.97
N ALA A 595 30.04 -16.40 -9.01
CA ALA A 595 30.83 -15.99 -7.85
C ALA A 595 31.37 -17.21 -7.09
N SER A 596 30.56 -18.24 -6.88
CA SER A 596 30.97 -19.45 -6.18
C SER A 596 32.03 -20.25 -6.93
N GLU A 597 31.89 -20.40 -8.25
CA GLU A 597 32.90 -21.02 -9.12
C GLU A 597 34.26 -20.33 -9.01
N GLN A 598 34.27 -18.99 -8.98
CA GLN A 598 35.50 -18.21 -8.91
C GLN A 598 36.10 -18.15 -7.50
N LEU A 599 35.27 -18.12 -6.47
CA LEU A 599 35.68 -17.71 -5.12
C LEU A 599 35.72 -18.88 -4.11
N SER A 600 35.08 -20.02 -4.40
CA SER A 600 35.05 -21.17 -3.47
C SER A 600 36.43 -21.72 -3.10
N SER A 601 37.38 -21.71 -4.03
CA SER A 601 38.78 -22.12 -3.77
C SER A 601 39.49 -21.26 -2.73
N TYR A 602 38.99 -20.05 -2.48
CA TYR A 602 39.50 -19.14 -1.45
C TYR A 602 38.79 -19.31 -0.09
N GLY A 603 37.74 -20.15 -0.01
CA GLY A 603 36.96 -20.39 1.21
C GLY A 603 35.67 -19.59 1.33
N TYR A 604 35.24 -18.91 0.26
CA TYR A 604 33.94 -18.23 0.22
C TYR A 604 32.81 -19.22 -0.10
N GLU A 605 31.67 -19.07 0.56
CA GLU A 605 30.53 -19.97 0.40
C GLU A 605 29.29 -19.20 -0.03
N PHE A 606 28.63 -19.72 -1.06
CA PHE A 606 27.39 -19.15 -1.58
C PHE A 606 26.32 -20.22 -1.67
N SER A 607 25.11 -19.85 -1.26
CA SER A 607 23.93 -20.71 -1.35
C SER A 607 22.69 -19.88 -1.61
N LEU A 608 21.63 -20.54 -2.07
CA LEU A 608 20.35 -19.88 -2.32
C LEU A 608 19.18 -20.82 -2.09
N ALA A 609 18.02 -20.25 -1.77
CA ALA A 609 16.76 -20.97 -1.70
C ALA A 609 15.75 -20.38 -2.69
N ARG A 610 15.15 -21.22 -3.53
CA ARG A 610 14.04 -20.85 -4.41
C ARG A 610 12.74 -20.94 -3.63
N VAL A 611 12.25 -19.79 -3.18
CA VAL A 611 10.98 -19.70 -2.44
C VAL A 611 9.81 -19.61 -3.43
N ASP A 612 8.74 -20.35 -3.15
CA ASP A 612 7.48 -20.31 -3.90
C ASP A 612 6.44 -19.43 -3.16
N GLN A 613 5.14 -19.68 -3.36
CA GLN A 613 4.07 -19.00 -2.65
C GLN A 613 4.23 -19.12 -1.13
N ILE A 614 4.37 -17.97 -0.50
CA ILE A 614 4.46 -17.83 0.96
C ILE A 614 3.03 -17.69 1.50
N ALA A 615 2.62 -18.62 2.34
CA ALA A 615 1.31 -18.61 2.98
C ALA A 615 1.32 -17.84 4.32
N GLY A 616 0.13 -17.58 4.86
CA GLY A 616 -0.03 -17.02 6.21
C GLY A 616 0.61 -17.90 7.30
N PRO A 617 0.99 -17.33 8.46
CA PRO A 617 1.62 -18.08 9.54
C PRO A 617 0.64 -19.05 10.19
N VAL A 618 1.16 -20.17 10.71
CA VAL A 618 0.36 -21.26 11.32
C VAL A 618 0.58 -21.42 12.82
N ARG A 619 1.72 -20.99 13.37
CA ARG A 619 2.07 -21.08 14.80
C ARG A 619 1.69 -19.83 15.59
N ALA A 620 1.48 -18.72 14.90
CA ALA A 620 1.27 -17.41 15.46
C ALA A 620 -0.01 -16.77 14.94
N LYS A 621 -0.61 -15.85 15.70
CA LYS A 621 -1.62 -14.95 15.14
C LYS A 621 -0.94 -14.10 14.07
N GLY A 622 -1.34 -14.24 12.83
CA GLY A 622 -0.86 -13.38 11.75
C GLY A 622 -1.76 -13.54 10.54
N MET A 623 -1.71 -12.56 9.66
CA MET A 623 -2.59 -12.51 8.50
C MET A 623 -1.79 -12.80 7.24
N TRP A 624 -2.33 -13.70 6.40
CA TRP A 624 -1.96 -13.70 5.00
C TRP A 624 -2.42 -12.37 4.39
N ASN A 625 -1.54 -11.71 3.64
CA ASN A 625 -1.83 -10.46 2.97
C ASN A 625 -3.10 -10.56 2.09
N LYS A 626 -4.18 -9.90 2.52
CA LYS A 626 -5.51 -9.95 1.88
C LYS A 626 -5.50 -9.45 0.43
N THR A 627 -4.49 -8.68 0.03
CA THR A 627 -4.37 -8.14 -1.34
C THR A 627 -3.67 -9.08 -2.32
N GLU A 628 -3.09 -10.18 -1.84
CA GLU A 628 -2.53 -11.21 -2.72
C GLU A 628 -3.64 -12.00 -3.43
N TRP A 629 -3.28 -12.64 -4.55
CA TRP A 629 -4.22 -13.36 -5.39
C TRP A 629 -5.00 -14.42 -4.59
N PHE A 630 -4.34 -15.27 -3.80
CA PHE A 630 -5.06 -16.35 -3.13
C PHE A 630 -6.03 -15.86 -2.02
N PRO A 631 -5.61 -15.02 -1.06
CA PRO A 631 -6.53 -14.46 -0.07
C PRO A 631 -7.66 -13.65 -0.69
N SER A 632 -7.40 -12.88 -1.75
CA SER A 632 -8.45 -12.10 -2.42
C SER A 632 -9.48 -12.99 -3.12
N LEU A 633 -9.04 -14.11 -3.73
CA LEU A 633 -9.94 -15.13 -4.28
C LEU A 633 -10.85 -15.72 -3.19
N ILE A 634 -10.31 -16.04 -2.02
CA ILE A 634 -11.10 -16.60 -0.91
C ILE A 634 -12.13 -15.59 -0.39
N LEU A 635 -11.71 -14.34 -0.14
CA LEU A 635 -12.60 -13.27 0.33
C LEU A 635 -13.73 -12.99 -0.67
N SER A 636 -13.38 -12.84 -1.95
CA SER A 636 -14.38 -12.66 -3.01
C SER A 636 -15.30 -13.86 -3.15
N SER A 637 -14.81 -15.09 -2.97
CA SER A 637 -15.63 -16.31 -3.06
C SER A 637 -16.72 -16.38 -1.98
N ILE A 638 -16.41 -15.93 -0.75
CA ILE A 638 -17.41 -15.74 0.31
C ILE A 638 -18.48 -14.75 -0.12
N HIS A 639 -18.05 -13.63 -0.71
CA HIS A 639 -18.94 -12.54 -1.11
C HIS A 639 -19.87 -12.94 -2.25
N VAL A 640 -19.34 -13.52 -3.35
CA VAL A 640 -20.12 -13.94 -4.52
C VAL A 640 -20.86 -15.29 -4.33
N GLY A 641 -20.61 -15.97 -3.21
CA GLY A 641 -21.28 -17.23 -2.84
C GLY A 641 -20.87 -18.42 -3.72
N CYS A 642 -19.69 -18.37 -4.31
CA CYS A 642 -19.14 -19.48 -5.08
C CYS A 642 -17.62 -19.43 -5.16
N ILE A 643 -17.01 -20.58 -5.40
CA ILE A 643 -15.56 -20.79 -5.48
C ILE A 643 -15.21 -21.52 -6.79
N PRO A 644 -14.04 -21.28 -7.42
CA PRO A 644 -13.65 -21.96 -8.64
C PRO A 644 -13.51 -23.49 -8.47
N SER A 645 -13.96 -24.25 -9.46
CA SER A 645 -13.83 -25.70 -9.52
C SER A 645 -12.38 -26.12 -9.77
N SER A 646 -11.60 -25.30 -10.47
CA SER A 646 -10.17 -25.52 -10.70
C SER A 646 -9.45 -24.17 -10.75
N LEU A 647 -8.17 -24.17 -10.39
CA LEU A 647 -7.22 -23.07 -10.61
C LEU A 647 -6.30 -23.34 -11.82
N GLY A 648 -6.67 -24.30 -12.67
CA GLY A 648 -5.88 -24.69 -13.83
C GLY A 648 -4.59 -25.43 -13.46
N SER A 649 -3.85 -25.87 -14.47
CA SER A 649 -2.61 -26.65 -14.28
C SER A 649 -1.45 -25.81 -13.73
N SER A 650 -1.48 -24.49 -13.91
CA SER A 650 -0.38 -23.59 -13.51
C SER A 650 -0.42 -23.21 -12.02
N LEU A 651 -1.61 -23.12 -11.42
CA LEU A 651 -1.79 -22.68 -10.02
C LEU A 651 -2.61 -23.68 -9.17
N GLY A 652 -3.03 -24.81 -9.75
CA GLY A 652 -3.71 -25.89 -9.03
C GLY A 652 -2.79 -26.71 -8.10
N GLY A 653 -1.47 -26.63 -8.27
CA GLY A 653 -0.49 -27.23 -7.36
C GLY A 653 -0.28 -26.39 -6.10
N ILE A 654 -0.42 -27.02 -4.94
CA ILE A 654 -0.30 -26.37 -3.62
C ILE A 654 0.94 -26.92 -2.92
N GLU A 655 2.06 -26.27 -3.23
CA GLU A 655 3.36 -26.51 -2.59
C GLU A 655 3.70 -25.43 -1.53
N TRP A 656 2.70 -24.60 -1.18
CA TRP A 656 2.86 -23.39 -0.39
C TRP A 656 3.42 -23.65 1.01
N VAL A 657 4.22 -22.72 1.51
CA VAL A 657 4.85 -22.83 2.83
C VAL A 657 4.42 -21.66 3.72
N PRO A 658 3.87 -21.91 4.92
CA PRO A 658 3.61 -20.86 5.90
C PRO A 658 4.85 -20.02 6.21
N VAL A 659 4.71 -18.70 6.26
CA VAL A 659 5.83 -17.76 6.41
C VAL A 659 6.69 -18.00 7.66
N ASP A 660 6.10 -18.44 8.76
CA ASP A 660 6.79 -18.74 10.01
C ASP A 660 7.62 -20.03 9.92
N LEU A 661 7.08 -21.08 9.28
CA LEU A 661 7.84 -22.30 9.00
C LEU A 661 8.97 -22.05 7.99
N LEU A 662 8.68 -21.29 6.93
CA LEU A 662 9.65 -20.94 5.91
C LEU A 662 10.81 -20.14 6.51
N ALA A 663 10.53 -19.20 7.40
CA ALA A 663 11.54 -18.40 8.05
C ALA A 663 12.53 -19.23 8.91
N ASP A 664 12.01 -20.21 9.66
CA ASP A 664 12.84 -21.16 10.40
C ASP A 664 13.76 -21.95 9.44
N MET A 665 13.19 -22.49 8.36
CA MET A 665 13.97 -23.22 7.35
C MET A 665 15.06 -22.35 6.75
N ILE A 666 14.76 -21.11 6.36
CA ILE A 666 15.75 -20.18 5.79
C ILE A 666 16.84 -19.84 6.81
N ALA A 667 16.49 -19.64 8.08
CA ALA A 667 17.47 -19.40 9.13
C ALA A 667 18.38 -20.61 9.36
N ASP A 668 17.82 -21.82 9.42
CA ASP A 668 18.58 -23.06 9.61
C ASP A 668 19.51 -23.34 8.43
N LEU A 669 19.01 -23.21 7.20
CA LEU A 669 19.79 -23.39 5.97
C LEU A 669 20.92 -22.35 5.86
N ALA A 670 20.65 -21.08 6.20
CA ALA A 670 21.65 -20.02 6.15
C ALA A 670 22.73 -20.13 7.26
N LEU A 671 22.40 -20.73 8.40
CA LEU A 671 23.32 -20.90 9.53
C LEU A 671 24.00 -22.28 9.55
N ALA A 672 23.71 -23.17 8.60
CA ALA A 672 24.31 -24.50 8.54
C ALA A 672 25.84 -24.42 8.34
N ASP A 673 26.58 -25.28 9.05
CA ASP A 673 28.03 -25.40 8.91
C ASP A 673 28.33 -26.56 7.96
N ASN A 674 28.80 -26.26 6.74
CA ASN A 674 29.18 -27.23 5.71
C ASN A 674 28.04 -28.17 5.29
N VAL A 675 27.13 -27.65 4.47
CA VAL A 675 26.23 -28.56 3.76
C VAL A 675 27.04 -29.27 2.67
N GLN A 676 26.90 -30.59 2.57
CA GLN A 676 27.57 -31.34 1.52
C GLN A 676 27.05 -30.87 0.17
N ASN A 677 27.91 -30.19 -0.60
CA ASN A 677 27.51 -29.63 -1.88
C ASN A 677 27.68 -30.64 -3.03
N GLU A 678 27.93 -31.93 -2.76
CA GLU A 678 28.13 -33.00 -3.76
C GLU A 678 29.06 -32.65 -4.95
N GLY A 679 30.03 -31.74 -4.74
CA GLY A 679 30.91 -31.25 -5.82
C GLY A 679 30.31 -30.15 -6.72
N ARG A 680 29.10 -29.67 -6.41
CA ARG A 680 28.43 -28.54 -7.08
C ARG A 680 29.03 -27.20 -6.64
N PRO A 681 29.08 -26.20 -7.53
CA PRO A 681 29.65 -24.90 -7.23
C PRO A 681 28.81 -24.12 -6.21
N VAL A 682 27.48 -24.21 -6.25
CA VAL A 682 26.57 -23.48 -5.37
C VAL A 682 25.48 -24.42 -4.89
N GLN A 683 25.07 -24.24 -3.64
CA GLN A 683 23.95 -24.99 -3.11
C GLN A 683 22.62 -24.30 -3.40
N VAL A 684 21.69 -25.04 -3.98
CA VAL A 684 20.34 -24.57 -4.28
C VAL A 684 19.35 -25.39 -3.46
N PHE A 685 18.52 -24.72 -2.68
CA PHE A 685 17.45 -25.35 -1.90
C PHE A 685 16.07 -25.03 -2.46
N ARG A 686 15.12 -25.94 -2.28
CA ARG A 686 13.69 -25.73 -2.55
C ARG A 686 12.89 -25.98 -1.26
N PRO A 687 12.80 -25.00 -0.34
CA PRO A 687 11.95 -25.13 0.84
C PRO A 687 10.47 -25.13 0.41
N LEU A 688 9.94 -26.34 0.22
CA LEU A 688 8.59 -26.60 -0.29
C LEU A 688 7.87 -27.54 0.65
N ASN A 689 6.54 -27.61 0.51
CA ASN A 689 5.78 -28.68 1.14
C ASN A 689 6.18 -30.05 0.53
N PRO A 690 6.74 -30.99 1.29
CA PRO A 690 7.14 -32.31 0.77
C PRO A 690 5.96 -33.19 0.37
N ASN A 691 4.74 -32.82 0.78
CA ASN A 691 3.49 -33.50 0.44
C ASN A 691 2.57 -32.51 -0.28
N PRO A 692 2.87 -32.17 -1.55
CA PRO A 692 2.08 -31.20 -2.30
C PRO A 692 0.63 -31.66 -2.40
N LYS A 693 -0.29 -30.69 -2.34
CA LYS A 693 -1.73 -30.90 -2.51
C LYS A 693 -2.19 -30.31 -3.82
N THR A 694 -3.33 -30.75 -4.31
CA THR A 694 -4.04 -30.09 -5.40
C THR A 694 -5.05 -29.11 -4.83
N TRP A 695 -5.49 -28.15 -5.64
CA TRP A 695 -6.63 -27.30 -5.34
C TRP A 695 -7.86 -28.13 -4.99
N GLU A 696 -8.11 -29.18 -5.78
CA GLU A 696 -9.20 -30.13 -5.59
C GLU A 696 -9.15 -30.81 -4.22
N ASP A 697 -7.95 -31.13 -3.71
CA ASP A 697 -7.78 -31.76 -2.39
C ASP A 697 -8.22 -30.87 -1.23
N ILE A 698 -8.06 -29.54 -1.35
CA ILE A 698 -8.38 -28.59 -0.27
C ILE A 698 -9.72 -27.87 -0.48
N ARG A 699 -10.22 -27.83 -1.72
CA ARG A 699 -11.42 -27.05 -2.09
C ARG A 699 -12.65 -27.50 -1.31
N GLU A 700 -12.84 -28.80 -1.12
CA GLU A 700 -14.02 -29.32 -0.41
C GLU A 700 -14.04 -28.86 1.06
N GLU A 701 -12.89 -28.93 1.73
CA GLU A 701 -12.75 -28.43 3.11
C GLU A 701 -12.96 -26.92 3.17
N LEU A 702 -12.37 -26.18 2.20
CA LEU A 702 -12.61 -24.74 2.08
C LEU A 702 -14.09 -24.42 1.88
N VAL A 703 -14.83 -25.18 1.08
CA VAL A 703 -16.28 -24.96 0.91
C VAL A 703 -17.02 -25.12 2.24
N ILE A 704 -16.66 -26.11 3.05
CA ILE A 704 -17.24 -26.34 4.38
C ILE A 704 -16.92 -25.15 5.30
N ASP A 705 -15.63 -24.78 5.40
CA ASP A 705 -15.16 -23.68 6.24
C ASP A 705 -15.79 -22.35 5.84
N LEU A 706 -15.76 -22.01 4.55
CA LEU A 706 -16.32 -20.76 4.04
C LEU A 706 -17.83 -20.72 4.20
N SER A 707 -18.52 -21.85 4.07
CA SER A 707 -19.96 -21.92 4.33
C SER A 707 -20.29 -21.71 5.80
N SER A 708 -19.49 -22.31 6.70
CA SER A 708 -19.62 -22.13 8.14
C SER A 708 -19.32 -20.69 8.58
N ILE A 709 -18.26 -20.08 8.04
CA ILE A 709 -17.84 -18.71 8.37
C ILE A 709 -18.86 -17.69 7.86
N SER A 710 -19.36 -17.88 6.65
CA SER A 710 -20.27 -16.91 6.01
C SER A 710 -21.74 -17.10 6.34
N GLY A 711 -22.14 -18.28 6.84
CA GLY A 711 -23.54 -18.68 6.99
C GLY A 711 -24.27 -18.86 5.65
N LYS A 712 -23.55 -18.85 4.52
CA LYS A 712 -24.09 -19.02 3.16
C LYS A 712 -23.62 -20.35 2.58
N SER A 713 -24.43 -20.96 1.71
CA SER A 713 -23.96 -22.09 0.91
C SER A 713 -22.99 -21.59 -0.16
N ILE A 714 -21.73 -22.06 -0.12
CA ILE A 714 -20.73 -21.77 -1.15
C ILE A 714 -20.80 -22.85 -2.25
N ARG A 715 -21.07 -22.42 -3.49
CA ARG A 715 -21.16 -23.34 -4.64
C ARG A 715 -19.83 -23.45 -5.38
N ILE A 716 -19.48 -24.65 -5.83
CA ILE A 716 -18.36 -24.85 -6.74
C ILE A 716 -18.83 -24.53 -8.16
N VAL A 717 -18.08 -23.68 -8.89
CA VAL A 717 -18.42 -23.27 -10.26
C VAL A 717 -17.17 -23.25 -11.15
N PRO A 718 -17.30 -23.40 -12.48
CA PRO A 718 -16.18 -23.16 -13.40
C PRO A 718 -15.53 -21.78 -13.17
N LEU A 719 -14.21 -21.70 -13.37
CA LEU A 719 -13.46 -20.48 -13.10
C LEU A 719 -13.95 -19.26 -13.90
N ASP A 720 -14.26 -19.43 -15.18
CA ASP A 720 -14.85 -18.39 -16.04
C ASP A 720 -16.17 -17.86 -15.47
N VAL A 721 -17.00 -18.75 -14.91
CA VAL A 721 -18.24 -18.38 -14.22
C VAL A 721 -17.96 -17.63 -12.92
N TRP A 722 -16.92 -18.01 -12.17
CA TRP A 722 -16.50 -17.27 -10.98
C TRP A 722 -15.99 -15.87 -11.33
N ILE A 723 -15.12 -15.74 -12.33
CA ILE A 723 -14.60 -14.45 -12.83
C ILE A 723 -15.77 -13.57 -13.30
N ALA A 724 -16.70 -14.12 -14.08
CA ALA A 724 -17.87 -13.40 -14.54
C ALA A 724 -18.72 -12.89 -13.37
N LYS A 725 -18.86 -13.66 -12.27
CA LYS A 725 -19.58 -13.22 -11.07
C LYS A 725 -18.84 -12.14 -10.28
N VAL A 726 -17.53 -12.27 -10.14
CA VAL A 726 -16.69 -11.24 -9.50
C VAL A 726 -16.82 -9.92 -10.25
N ARG A 727 -16.76 -9.97 -11.58
CA ARG A 727 -16.96 -8.82 -12.49
C ARG A 727 -18.37 -8.27 -12.41
N HIS A 728 -19.38 -9.13 -12.53
CA HIS A 728 -20.78 -8.74 -12.56
C HIS A 728 -21.27 -8.15 -11.24
N ASP A 729 -20.74 -8.57 -10.10
CA ASP A 729 -21.06 -7.99 -8.79
C ASP A 729 -20.63 -6.50 -8.68
N VAL A 730 -19.55 -6.12 -9.37
CA VAL A 730 -19.14 -4.71 -9.49
C VAL A 730 -20.02 -3.99 -10.51
N GLU A 731 -20.26 -4.60 -11.67
CA GLU A 731 -21.05 -3.99 -12.76
C GLU A 731 -22.53 -3.78 -12.41
N LEU A 732 -23.16 -4.67 -11.64
CA LEU A 732 -24.55 -4.51 -11.18
C LEU A 732 -24.70 -3.37 -10.17
N LYS A 733 -23.70 -3.16 -9.32
CA LYS A 733 -23.73 -2.10 -8.29
C LYS A 733 -23.22 -0.76 -8.82
N ALA A 734 -22.37 -0.77 -9.86
CA ALA A 734 -21.83 0.41 -10.53
C ALA A 734 -22.46 0.72 -11.92
N GLY A 735 -23.53 0.01 -12.30
CA GLY A 735 -24.14 0.10 -13.63
C GLY A 735 -24.79 1.45 -13.96
N PRO A 736 -25.13 1.71 -15.24
CA PRO A 736 -25.64 3.00 -15.69
C PRO A 736 -26.95 3.35 -14.98
N GLY A 737 -26.91 4.38 -14.13
CA GLY A 737 -28.04 4.86 -13.34
C GLY A 737 -28.08 4.41 -11.86
N ALA A 738 -27.15 3.54 -11.42
CA ALA A 738 -27.06 3.12 -10.02
C ALA A 738 -26.19 4.10 -9.19
N THR A 739 -26.79 4.65 -8.15
CA THR A 739 -26.14 5.58 -7.19
C THR A 739 -25.50 4.78 -6.06
N LEU A 740 -24.21 4.46 -6.17
CA LEU A 740 -23.44 3.92 -5.04
C LEU A 740 -23.34 4.96 -3.92
N LYS A 741 -23.69 4.59 -2.69
CA LYS A 741 -23.52 5.45 -1.51
C LYS A 741 -22.03 5.55 -1.13
N GLU A 742 -21.66 6.62 -0.44
CA GLU A 742 -20.29 6.82 0.04
C GLU A 742 -19.89 5.66 1.00
N GLY A 743 -18.75 5.02 0.73
CA GLY A 743 -18.28 3.82 1.45
C GLY A 743 -18.77 2.48 0.87
N GLU A 744 -19.80 2.45 0.03
CA GLU A 744 -20.35 1.21 -0.54
C GLU A 744 -19.38 0.55 -1.53
N LEU A 745 -18.59 1.35 -2.26
CA LEU A 745 -17.56 0.80 -3.14
C LEU A 745 -16.30 0.35 -2.38
N ASP A 746 -16.00 0.96 -1.23
CA ASP A 746 -14.93 0.47 -0.35
C ASP A 746 -15.37 -0.84 0.32
N GLU A 747 -16.63 -0.95 0.73
CA GLU A 747 -17.22 -2.18 1.23
C GLU A 747 -17.28 -3.27 0.13
N ILE A 748 -17.59 -2.90 -1.13
CA ILE A 748 -17.50 -3.81 -2.27
C ILE A 748 -16.05 -4.24 -2.52
N LEU A 749 -15.07 -3.34 -2.47
CA LEU A 749 -13.66 -3.71 -2.69
C LEU A 749 -13.02 -4.43 -1.51
N GLU A 750 -13.54 -4.26 -0.29
CA GLU A 750 -13.14 -5.03 0.89
C GLU A 750 -13.74 -6.44 0.86
N ASN A 751 -15.01 -6.58 0.47
CA ASN A 751 -15.68 -7.88 0.40
C ASN A 751 -15.39 -8.64 -0.92
N ASN A 752 -15.14 -7.92 -2.01
CA ASN A 752 -14.86 -8.44 -3.35
C ASN A 752 -13.47 -7.99 -3.85
N SER A 753 -12.45 -8.24 -3.04
CA SER A 753 -11.07 -7.80 -3.30
C SER A 753 -10.43 -8.36 -4.58
N ALA A 754 -10.90 -9.50 -5.10
CA ALA A 754 -10.41 -10.11 -6.34
C ALA A 754 -10.60 -9.22 -7.58
N VAL A 755 -11.50 -8.25 -7.53
CA VAL A 755 -11.73 -7.27 -8.61
C VAL A 755 -10.44 -6.56 -9.03
N LYS A 756 -9.56 -6.28 -8.06
CA LYS A 756 -8.27 -5.60 -8.28
C LYS A 756 -7.28 -6.42 -9.11
N LEU A 757 -7.54 -7.73 -9.26
CA LEU A 757 -6.67 -8.70 -9.93
C LEU A 757 -7.42 -9.45 -11.05
N LEU A 758 -8.51 -8.89 -11.59
CA LEU A 758 -9.31 -9.54 -12.64
C LEU A 758 -8.46 -9.95 -13.85
N GLU A 759 -7.60 -9.06 -14.36
CA GLU A 759 -6.69 -9.36 -15.48
C GLU A 759 -5.76 -10.53 -15.16
N PHE A 760 -5.25 -10.61 -13.91
CA PHE A 760 -4.43 -11.75 -13.48
C PHE A 760 -5.22 -13.06 -13.50
N TYR A 761 -6.45 -13.06 -13.00
CA TYR A 761 -7.30 -14.26 -13.03
C TYR A 761 -7.70 -14.66 -14.46
N GLU A 762 -7.84 -13.70 -15.37
CA GLU A 762 -8.16 -13.96 -16.77
C GLU A 762 -6.95 -14.50 -17.53
N ASP A 763 -5.79 -13.87 -17.39
CA ASP A 763 -4.58 -14.21 -18.14
C ASP A 763 -3.88 -15.47 -17.62
N VAL A 764 -3.77 -15.62 -16.29
CA VAL A 764 -2.97 -16.69 -15.67
C VAL A 764 -3.80 -17.95 -15.40
N LEU A 765 -5.09 -17.80 -15.10
CA LEU A 765 -5.97 -18.93 -14.80
C LEU A 765 -6.96 -19.27 -15.94
N GLY A 766 -7.23 -18.35 -16.87
CA GLY A 766 -8.19 -18.54 -17.98
C GLY A 766 -7.66 -19.34 -19.18
N TYR A 767 -6.34 -19.38 -19.38
CA TYR A 767 -5.66 -20.09 -20.49
C TYR A 767 -5.61 -21.63 -20.34
N GLY A 768 -6.56 -22.24 -19.64
CA GLY A 768 -6.69 -23.70 -19.51
C GLY A 768 -7.47 -24.38 -20.64
N ARG A 769 -7.97 -23.64 -21.63
CA ARG A 769 -8.59 -24.20 -22.84
C ARG A 769 -7.69 -23.90 -24.04
N ASP A 770 -7.42 -24.92 -24.85
CA ASP A 770 -6.73 -24.90 -26.16
C ASP A 770 -5.29 -25.47 -26.23
N GLN A 771 -4.98 -26.54 -25.50
CA GLN A 771 -3.92 -27.49 -25.93
C GLN A 771 -4.32 -28.97 -25.98
N GLU A 772 -5.59 -29.30 -25.77
CA GLU A 772 -6.14 -30.62 -26.13
C GLU A 772 -7.05 -30.46 -27.36
N GLY A 773 -6.45 -30.34 -28.54
CA GLY A 773 -7.21 -30.35 -29.79
C GLY A 773 -6.64 -29.49 -30.91
N LYS A 774 -5.38 -29.71 -31.29
CA LYS A 774 -4.92 -29.55 -32.68
C LYS A 774 -3.83 -30.56 -32.98
#